data_AF-A0A5D6YCV9-F1
#
_entry.id   AF-A0A5D6YCV9-F1
#
_cell.length_a   1.000
_cell.length_b   1.000
_cell.length_c   1.000
_cell.angle_alpha   90.00
_cell.angle_beta   90.00
_cell.angle_gamma   90.00
#
_symmetry.space_group_name_H-M   'P 1'
#
loop_
_entity.id
_entity.type
_entity.pdbx_description
1 polymer ?
#
loop_
_entity_poly.entity_id
_entity_poly.type
_entity_poly.pdbx_seq_one_letter_code
_entity_poly.pdbx_strand_id
1 'polypeptide(L)'
;MVGTMAEPKRHVSRWHPVPADRIASAPNAGEDGAEAAAVTETETETPERAQPEVSLRYLNEFVGKLQCASALLDHQLYPDAKEITESMGVFNAVRKYVLQDEQEGALEASEEGGATAKADGIVVVGDGSTPRTAAMFAHRLRHWKSYSVDPAMEYRSSERSVGWETISNLVVIRNKIENVRITLRRAIVVLVHAHVTLEQALSAVEAERVVGVVTLPCCNWFSQQETLFARRADLVYDDFSILSDKREVRLWVGGDREMPQQELAIPDAEAKVCIRKVFLTGRPRDEEAAAAIAGSDSHSDGVVGPAAGVSSQRDENGAVAGETKCAKALSIFSELLTHSEDEDDEAALSRELPSELMPRLLCEAHILVLDSSSRRTAAIQLLKNGYKHVYVLCRAPTEVTEERRDALSNVSSPNNSRSSKAGVVSKPFEKASVALSLVKLAASATTGEAVVEQLQGVVHAHTRAWTAADVEGDDDAGFVISFDRQAPSFAGLDCIVDNRFVHRGFRDESRNAPLFRTLCSLAHQVAAAATAASCAPRSSASVSFVCVTPRKNWRKKEYLGHIGLQFEVLSVPVKQSLPTRWELKDRPTRDRELTFVFCCTRIHRGAADRQRAARALESQREAKDAALAMKRTLRADLRAVRASLEATSTPVRTDVSVQQALELAPGAAQIDASVVSDRTYVQVLGKLSGLRRYTKGMAFLSLEPPFESHERERERERATGGGMDTATRQPLQAFLQRQELPWPPARFQDVLQMLHPGDLVSVLGFFKQSERGTPLLSVAAIEFVRGEFEAYE
;
A
#
# COMPACT_ATOMS: atom_id res chain seq x y z
N MET A 1 4.71 26.15 -24.39
CA MET A 1 5.96 25.39 -24.64
C MET A 1 5.67 23.93 -24.34
N VAL A 2 5.77 23.08 -25.35
CA VAL A 2 5.58 21.63 -25.22
C VAL A 2 6.89 21.06 -24.67
N GLY A 3 6.90 20.71 -23.38
CA GLY A 3 8.02 20.01 -22.76
C GLY A 3 7.97 18.54 -23.14
N THR A 4 9.06 18.02 -23.71
CA THR A 4 9.25 16.61 -24.00
C THR A 4 9.25 15.82 -22.69
N MET A 5 8.20 15.04 -22.45
CA MET A 5 8.12 14.11 -21.33
C MET A 5 9.17 13.00 -21.51
N ALA A 6 10.03 12.81 -20.51
CA ALA A 6 10.95 11.69 -20.46
C ALA A 6 10.18 10.36 -20.43
N GLU A 7 10.59 9.39 -21.25
CA GLU A 7 9.99 8.06 -21.26
C GLU A 7 10.18 7.36 -19.90
N PRO A 8 9.09 6.88 -19.25
CA PRO A 8 9.22 6.13 -18.01
C PRO A 8 10.02 4.84 -18.27
N LYS A 9 11.03 4.55 -17.43
CA LYS A 9 11.81 3.30 -17.45
C LYS A 9 10.85 2.11 -17.57
N ARG A 10 10.87 1.44 -18.72
CA ARG A 10 9.99 0.30 -19.01
C ARG A 10 10.23 -0.81 -17.98
N HIS A 11 9.22 -1.09 -17.18
CA HIS A 11 9.19 -2.22 -16.25
C HIS A 11 9.33 -3.55 -17.04
N VAL A 12 10.21 -4.45 -16.59
CA VAL A 12 10.46 -5.73 -17.28
C VAL A 12 9.52 -6.80 -16.71
N SER A 13 8.37 -7.00 -17.37
CA SER A 13 7.56 -8.21 -17.18
C SER A 13 8.36 -9.43 -17.69
N ARG A 14 8.29 -10.59 -17.01
CA ARG A 14 8.87 -11.85 -17.53
C ARG A 14 8.03 -12.46 -18.66
N TRP A 15 6.91 -11.82 -18.97
CA TRP A 15 6.02 -12.14 -20.06
C TRP A 15 6.44 -11.40 -21.31
N HIS A 16 6.69 -12.14 -22.38
CA HIS A 16 7.10 -11.58 -23.66
C HIS A 16 6.00 -11.75 -24.71
N PRO A 17 5.81 -10.77 -25.61
CA PRO A 17 4.94 -10.91 -26.77
C PRO A 17 5.22 -12.20 -27.53
N VAL A 18 4.17 -12.93 -27.88
CA VAL A 18 4.28 -14.08 -28.78
C VAL A 18 4.67 -13.55 -30.17
N PRO A 19 5.74 -14.07 -30.81
CA PRO A 19 6.06 -13.72 -32.19
C PRO A 19 4.87 -14.03 -33.12
N ALA A 20 4.54 -13.11 -34.04
CA ALA A 20 3.41 -13.27 -34.96
C ALA A 20 3.48 -14.58 -35.77
N ASP A 21 4.69 -15.03 -36.07
CA ASP A 21 5.02 -16.23 -36.84
C ASP A 21 4.57 -17.52 -36.14
N ARG A 22 4.42 -17.50 -34.80
CA ARG A 22 3.90 -18.62 -34.01
C ARG A 22 2.37 -18.60 -33.85
N ILE A 23 1.71 -17.48 -34.17
CA ILE A 23 0.24 -17.36 -34.12
C ILE A 23 -0.37 -17.97 -35.39
N ALA A 24 0.33 -17.90 -36.52
CA ALA A 24 -0.13 -18.42 -37.81
C ALA A 24 -0.07 -19.95 -37.98
N SER A 25 0.42 -20.70 -36.98
CA SER A 25 0.67 -22.16 -37.08
C SER A 25 -0.31 -23.03 -36.28
N ALA A 26 -1.42 -22.48 -35.78
CA ALA A 26 -2.52 -23.31 -35.28
C ALA A 26 -3.16 -24.09 -36.45
N PRO A 27 -3.47 -25.39 -36.30
CA PRO A 27 -3.92 -26.22 -37.42
C PRO A 27 -5.34 -25.84 -37.83
N ASN A 28 -5.47 -25.03 -38.87
CA ASN A 28 -6.71 -24.98 -39.64
C ASN A 28 -6.86 -26.32 -40.37
N ALA A 29 -7.81 -27.12 -39.90
CA ALA A 29 -8.30 -28.27 -40.61
C ALA A 29 -9.03 -27.78 -41.88
N GLY A 30 -8.47 -28.14 -43.04
CA GLY A 30 -9.14 -28.32 -44.33
C GLY A 30 -9.71 -27.08 -45.02
N GLU A 31 -9.13 -26.67 -46.14
CA GLU A 31 -9.66 -27.03 -47.47
C GLU A 31 -8.78 -26.44 -48.59
N ASP A 32 -8.76 -27.19 -49.69
CA ASP A 32 -7.88 -27.11 -50.85
C ASP A 32 -8.04 -25.84 -51.70
N GLY A 33 -6.96 -25.45 -52.40
CA GLY A 33 -7.07 -24.54 -53.53
C GLY A 33 -5.75 -23.87 -53.94
N ALA A 34 -5.00 -24.54 -54.80
CA ALA A 34 -3.77 -24.04 -55.40
C ALA A 34 -4.01 -22.90 -56.41
N GLU A 35 -3.18 -21.85 -56.37
CA GLU A 35 -2.59 -21.29 -57.60
C GLU A 35 -1.34 -20.45 -57.29
N ALA A 36 -0.29 -20.72 -58.06
CA ALA A 36 1.04 -20.14 -57.92
C ALA A 36 1.15 -18.83 -58.70
N ALA A 37 1.78 -17.81 -58.10
CA ALA A 37 2.34 -16.69 -58.83
C ALA A 37 3.66 -16.23 -58.18
N ALA A 38 4.72 -16.32 -58.98
CA ALA A 38 6.06 -15.88 -58.66
C ALA A 38 6.15 -14.34 -58.63
N VAL A 39 6.69 -13.77 -57.55
CA VAL A 39 7.14 -12.37 -57.49
C VAL A 39 8.42 -12.26 -56.66
N THR A 40 9.51 -12.13 -57.38
CA THR A 40 10.68 -11.24 -57.17
C THR A 40 11.15 -10.97 -55.74
N GLU A 41 12.31 -11.54 -55.41
CA GLU A 41 13.17 -11.16 -54.29
C GLU A 41 13.52 -9.66 -54.38
N THR A 42 13.00 -8.88 -53.44
CA THR A 42 13.47 -7.53 -53.13
C THR A 42 14.01 -7.53 -51.72
N GLU A 43 15.16 -6.88 -51.57
CA GLU A 43 16.01 -6.84 -50.38
C GLU A 43 15.19 -6.56 -49.12
N THR A 44 15.25 -7.51 -48.18
CA THR A 44 14.56 -7.48 -46.89
C THR A 44 15.16 -6.41 -45.99
N GLU A 45 14.60 -5.21 -46.02
CA GLU A 45 14.58 -4.34 -44.85
C GLU A 45 13.83 -5.08 -43.74
N THR A 46 14.51 -5.38 -42.63
CA THR A 46 13.89 -5.89 -41.41
C THR A 46 12.70 -5.00 -41.06
N PRO A 47 11.44 -5.49 -41.07
CA PRO A 47 10.31 -4.66 -40.73
C PRO A 47 10.46 -4.27 -39.26
N GLU A 48 10.77 -3.00 -39.04
CA GLU A 48 10.73 -2.38 -37.73
C GLU A 48 9.34 -2.66 -37.15
N ARG A 49 9.26 -3.48 -36.09
CA ARG A 49 8.01 -3.96 -35.48
C ARG A 49 7.10 -2.77 -35.16
N ALA A 50 6.12 -2.49 -36.03
CA ALA A 50 5.09 -1.52 -35.75
C ALA A 50 4.34 -1.98 -34.49
N GLN A 51 4.48 -1.24 -33.39
CA GLN A 51 3.66 -1.47 -32.20
C GLN A 51 2.20 -1.28 -32.60
N PRO A 52 1.25 -2.08 -32.08
CA PRO A 52 -0.16 -1.90 -32.38
C PRO A 52 -0.57 -0.48 -32.02
N GLU A 53 -1.30 0.17 -32.94
CA GLU A 53 -1.84 1.49 -32.68
C GLU A 53 -2.85 1.42 -31.52
N VAL A 54 -2.86 2.47 -30.70
CA VAL A 54 -3.80 2.62 -29.60
C VAL A 54 -5.23 2.60 -30.17
N SER A 55 -6.09 1.76 -29.62
CA SER A 55 -7.47 1.62 -30.05
C SER A 55 -8.42 2.37 -29.12
N LEU A 56 -9.36 3.14 -29.67
CA LEU A 56 -10.43 3.78 -28.89
C LEU A 56 -11.66 2.87 -28.70
N ARG A 57 -11.53 1.57 -28.97
CA ARG A 57 -12.63 0.61 -28.95
C ARG A 57 -13.46 0.68 -27.66
N TYR A 58 -12.84 0.69 -26.48
CA TYR A 58 -13.58 0.69 -25.22
C TYR A 58 -14.31 2.00 -24.95
N LEU A 59 -13.76 3.14 -25.36
CA LEU A 59 -14.51 4.41 -25.28
C LEU A 59 -15.69 4.42 -26.25
N ASN A 60 -15.51 3.94 -27.48
CA ASN A 60 -16.58 3.84 -28.46
C ASN A 60 -17.68 2.88 -27.99
N GLU A 61 -17.31 1.76 -27.36
CA GLU A 61 -18.27 0.83 -26.76
C GLU A 61 -18.98 1.44 -25.56
N PHE A 62 -18.25 2.14 -24.68
CA PHE A 62 -18.81 2.80 -23.50
C PHE A 62 -19.83 3.88 -23.91
N VAL A 63 -19.47 4.80 -24.79
CA VAL A 63 -20.36 5.91 -25.19
C VAL A 63 -21.46 5.45 -26.15
N GLY A 64 -21.15 4.55 -27.08
CA GLY A 64 -22.05 4.22 -28.20
C GLY A 64 -22.92 2.96 -28.00
N LYS A 65 -22.53 2.04 -27.11
CA LYS A 65 -23.21 0.73 -26.99
C LYS A 65 -23.61 0.37 -25.56
N LEU A 66 -22.91 0.87 -24.55
CA LEU A 66 -23.15 0.51 -23.16
C LEU A 66 -24.36 1.27 -22.61
N GLN A 67 -25.50 0.58 -22.50
CA GLN A 67 -26.78 1.18 -22.05
C GLN A 67 -26.71 1.84 -20.67
N CYS A 68 -25.83 1.37 -19.77
CA CYS A 68 -25.65 1.93 -18.44
C CYS A 68 -24.61 3.07 -18.38
N ALA A 69 -24.03 3.50 -19.51
CA ALA A 69 -23.00 4.53 -19.52
C ALA A 69 -23.48 5.86 -18.97
N SER A 70 -24.72 6.29 -19.30
CA SER A 70 -25.30 7.51 -18.74
C SER A 70 -25.38 7.45 -17.22
N ALA A 71 -25.97 6.38 -16.66
CA ALA A 71 -26.06 6.19 -15.22
C ALA A 71 -24.67 6.17 -14.54
N LEU A 72 -23.70 5.48 -15.13
CA LEU A 72 -22.33 5.44 -14.61
C LEU A 72 -21.66 6.84 -14.61
N LEU A 73 -21.93 7.67 -15.62
CA LEU A 73 -21.43 9.04 -15.71
C LEU A 73 -22.16 9.98 -14.74
N ASP A 74 -23.48 9.82 -14.56
CA ASP A 74 -24.29 10.59 -13.61
C ASP A 74 -23.79 10.39 -12.16
N HIS A 75 -23.29 9.19 -11.84
CA HIS A 75 -22.64 8.89 -10.57
C HIS A 75 -21.22 9.47 -10.44
N GLN A 76 -20.68 10.14 -11.46
CA GLN A 76 -19.33 10.73 -11.49
C GLN A 76 -18.23 9.75 -11.06
N LEU A 77 -18.35 8.49 -11.47
CA LEU A 77 -17.43 7.43 -11.05
C LEU A 77 -16.03 7.64 -11.60
N TYR A 78 -15.92 8.07 -12.86
CA TYR A 78 -14.66 8.12 -13.58
C TYR A 78 -14.08 9.54 -13.59
N PRO A 79 -12.83 9.74 -13.14
CA PRO A 79 -12.17 11.03 -13.24
C PRO A 79 -11.71 11.35 -14.67
N ASP A 80 -11.43 10.32 -15.48
CA ASP A 80 -10.91 10.46 -16.84
C ASP A 80 -11.21 9.22 -17.71
N ALA A 81 -10.83 9.32 -18.99
CA ALA A 81 -11.02 8.26 -19.97
C ALA A 81 -10.16 7.01 -19.72
N LYS A 82 -9.00 7.16 -19.08
CA LYS A 82 -8.11 6.05 -18.74
C LYS A 82 -8.86 5.08 -17.83
N GLU A 83 -9.45 5.57 -16.74
CA GLU A 83 -10.16 4.74 -15.76
C GLU A 83 -11.41 4.06 -16.36
N ILE A 84 -12.08 4.71 -17.34
CA ILE A 84 -13.19 4.08 -18.11
C ILE A 84 -12.66 2.88 -18.88
N THR A 85 -11.56 3.05 -19.62
CA THR A 85 -11.02 1.98 -20.45
C THR A 85 -10.41 0.83 -19.65
N GLU A 86 -9.82 1.11 -18.47
CA GLU A 86 -9.34 0.07 -17.55
C GLU A 86 -10.50 -0.79 -17.04
N SER A 87 -11.61 -0.15 -16.63
CA SER A 87 -12.82 -0.84 -16.18
C SER A 87 -13.48 -1.66 -17.30
N MET A 88 -13.56 -1.09 -18.51
CA MET A 88 -14.08 -1.79 -19.70
C MET A 88 -13.21 -2.97 -20.12
N GLY A 89 -11.88 -2.84 -20.05
CA GLY A 89 -10.94 -3.90 -20.40
C GLY A 89 -11.08 -5.12 -19.49
N VAL A 90 -11.17 -4.86 -18.19
CA VAL A 90 -11.39 -5.91 -17.18
C VAL A 90 -12.79 -6.51 -17.29
N PHE A 91 -13.82 -5.71 -17.54
CA PHE A 91 -15.16 -6.19 -17.83
C PHE A 91 -15.19 -7.09 -19.09
N ASN A 92 -14.47 -6.69 -20.14
CA ASN A 92 -14.34 -7.47 -21.36
C ASN A 92 -13.63 -8.81 -21.09
N ALA A 93 -12.58 -8.80 -20.28
CA ALA A 93 -11.86 -10.01 -19.89
C ALA A 93 -12.78 -11.00 -19.12
N VAL A 94 -13.52 -10.49 -18.13
CA VAL A 94 -14.47 -11.31 -17.35
C VAL A 94 -15.58 -11.88 -18.24
N ARG A 95 -16.27 -11.04 -19.03
CA ARG A 95 -17.40 -11.49 -19.87
C ARG A 95 -16.96 -12.53 -20.91
N LYS A 96 -15.73 -12.41 -21.41
CA LYS A 96 -15.22 -13.24 -22.51
C LYS A 96 -14.52 -14.50 -22.08
N TYR A 97 -13.87 -14.55 -20.92
CA TYR A 97 -13.02 -15.69 -20.58
C TYR A 97 -13.45 -16.37 -19.28
N VAL A 98 -14.10 -15.64 -18.37
CA VAL A 98 -14.52 -16.17 -17.07
C VAL A 98 -15.97 -16.66 -17.11
N LEU A 99 -16.84 -15.99 -17.89
CA LEU A 99 -18.28 -16.26 -17.92
C LEU A 99 -18.80 -16.94 -19.21
N GLN A 100 -17.93 -17.50 -20.06
CA GLN A 100 -18.33 -18.04 -21.38
C GLN A 100 -19.48 -19.06 -21.31
N ASP A 101 -19.38 -20.05 -20.42
CA ASP A 101 -20.34 -21.17 -20.34
C ASP A 101 -21.61 -20.83 -19.57
N GLU A 102 -21.66 -19.66 -18.92
CA GLU A 102 -22.69 -19.34 -17.95
C GLU A 102 -23.49 -18.08 -18.28
N GLN A 103 -23.15 -17.37 -19.36
CA GLN A 103 -23.99 -16.24 -19.80
C GLN A 103 -25.42 -16.67 -20.11
N GLU A 104 -25.65 -17.92 -20.54
CA GLU A 104 -27.00 -18.46 -20.76
C GLU A 104 -27.71 -18.84 -19.44
N GLY A 105 -27.02 -19.45 -18.47
CA GLY A 105 -27.62 -19.86 -17.19
C GLY A 105 -27.67 -18.78 -16.09
N ALA A 106 -26.77 -17.80 -16.10
CA ALA A 106 -26.68 -16.72 -15.11
C ALA A 106 -27.70 -15.58 -15.34
N LEU A 107 -28.32 -15.54 -16.53
CA LEU A 107 -29.48 -14.70 -16.83
C LEU A 107 -30.80 -15.35 -16.40
N GLU A 108 -30.82 -16.68 -16.22
CA GLU A 108 -32.02 -17.46 -15.88
C GLU A 108 -32.03 -18.04 -14.46
N ALA A 109 -31.07 -17.65 -13.59
CA ALA A 109 -31.00 -18.16 -12.22
C ALA A 109 -32.27 -17.76 -11.43
N SER A 110 -33.12 -18.78 -11.23
CA SER A 110 -34.42 -18.78 -10.56
C SER A 110 -34.42 -18.09 -9.20
N GLU A 111 -35.44 -17.27 -8.95
CA GLU A 111 -35.79 -16.67 -7.65
C GLU A 111 -36.17 -17.70 -6.55
N GLU A 112 -35.99 -19.00 -6.77
CA GLU A 112 -36.46 -20.08 -5.88
C GLU A 112 -35.50 -20.46 -4.74
N GLY A 113 -34.37 -19.77 -4.59
CA GLY A 113 -33.46 -19.98 -3.46
C GLY A 113 -33.94 -19.26 -2.20
N GLY A 114 -34.45 -20.02 -1.20
CA GLY A 114 -34.87 -19.48 0.09
C GLY A 114 -33.83 -18.54 0.74
N ALA A 115 -34.30 -17.67 1.65
CA ALA A 115 -33.61 -16.52 2.27
C ALA A 115 -32.22 -16.78 2.92
N THR A 116 -31.70 -18.01 2.87
CA THR A 116 -30.41 -18.43 3.42
C THR A 116 -29.36 -18.81 2.36
N ALA A 117 -29.68 -18.79 1.06
CA ALA A 117 -28.73 -19.12 0.01
C ALA A 117 -27.66 -18.01 -0.15
N LYS A 118 -26.37 -18.40 -0.19
CA LYS A 118 -25.27 -17.47 -0.46
C LYS A 118 -25.41 -16.91 -1.88
N ALA A 119 -25.15 -15.62 -2.06
CA ALA A 119 -25.20 -14.97 -3.36
C ALA A 119 -23.93 -15.24 -4.19
N ASP A 120 -24.05 -15.25 -5.51
CA ASP A 120 -22.89 -15.10 -6.39
C ASP A 120 -22.40 -13.65 -6.32
N GLY A 121 -21.09 -13.44 -6.46
CA GLY A 121 -20.54 -12.10 -6.35
C GLY A 121 -19.21 -11.89 -7.03
N ILE A 122 -18.95 -10.64 -7.33
CA ILE A 122 -17.70 -10.14 -7.89
C ILE A 122 -17.04 -9.21 -6.90
N VAL A 123 -15.78 -9.43 -6.60
CA VAL A 123 -15.01 -8.66 -5.62
C VAL A 123 -13.93 -7.89 -6.35
N VAL A 124 -14.12 -6.59 -6.47
CA VAL A 124 -13.18 -5.66 -7.10
C VAL A 124 -12.32 -5.01 -6.02
N VAL A 125 -11.03 -5.29 -6.06
CA VAL A 125 -10.01 -4.78 -5.13
C VAL A 125 -9.18 -3.73 -5.86
N GLY A 126 -8.91 -2.60 -5.19
CA GLY A 126 -8.11 -1.51 -5.78
C GLY A 126 -8.90 -0.53 -6.65
N ASP A 127 -10.23 -0.52 -6.53
CA ASP A 127 -11.14 0.27 -7.38
C ASP A 127 -10.89 1.80 -7.30
N GLY A 128 -10.14 2.24 -6.29
CA GLY A 128 -9.71 3.60 -6.08
C GLY A 128 -10.64 4.38 -5.14
N SER A 129 -10.78 5.69 -5.39
CA SER A 129 -11.58 6.58 -4.55
C SER A 129 -13.09 6.47 -4.80
N THR A 130 -13.49 5.82 -5.89
CA THR A 130 -14.88 5.60 -6.30
C THR A 130 -15.03 4.15 -6.76
N PRO A 131 -16.22 3.53 -6.71
CA PRO A 131 -16.40 2.13 -7.06
C PRO A 131 -16.53 1.92 -8.58
N ARG A 132 -15.51 2.33 -9.36
CA ARG A 132 -15.55 2.46 -10.83
C ARG A 132 -15.91 1.16 -11.52
N THR A 133 -15.04 0.17 -11.36
CA THR A 133 -15.15 -1.14 -11.97
C THR A 133 -16.27 -1.94 -11.31
N ALA A 134 -16.41 -1.89 -9.99
CA ALA A 134 -17.49 -2.61 -9.30
C ALA A 134 -18.89 -2.13 -9.71
N ALA A 135 -19.10 -0.82 -9.87
CA ALA A 135 -20.38 -0.26 -10.32
C ALA A 135 -20.70 -0.69 -11.76
N MET A 136 -19.69 -0.74 -12.64
CA MET A 136 -19.88 -1.27 -13.99
C MET A 136 -20.39 -2.72 -13.95
N PHE A 137 -19.77 -3.57 -13.12
CA PHE A 137 -20.26 -4.94 -12.94
C PHE A 137 -21.65 -5.00 -12.33
N ALA A 138 -21.97 -4.16 -11.34
CA ALA A 138 -23.31 -4.13 -10.72
C ALA A 138 -24.41 -3.81 -11.75
N HIS A 139 -24.17 -2.89 -12.68
CA HIS A 139 -25.11 -2.58 -13.75
C HIS A 139 -25.24 -3.69 -14.81
N ARG A 140 -24.15 -4.41 -15.07
CA ARG A 140 -24.06 -5.38 -16.17
C ARG A 140 -24.37 -6.82 -15.76
N LEU A 141 -24.14 -7.18 -14.50
CA LEU A 141 -24.34 -8.52 -13.94
C LEU A 141 -25.40 -8.44 -12.83
N ARG A 142 -26.66 -8.25 -13.20
CA ARG A 142 -27.76 -7.94 -12.26
C ARG A 142 -27.98 -8.99 -11.16
N HIS A 143 -27.59 -10.24 -11.38
CA HIS A 143 -27.74 -11.33 -10.41
C HIS A 143 -26.50 -11.55 -9.54
N TRP A 144 -25.43 -10.80 -9.78
CA TRP A 144 -24.18 -10.88 -9.03
C TRP A 144 -24.06 -9.70 -8.08
N LYS A 145 -23.76 -9.96 -6.81
CA LYS A 145 -23.40 -8.89 -5.88
C LYS A 145 -21.99 -8.39 -6.19
N SER A 146 -21.85 -7.11 -6.45
CA SER A 146 -20.58 -6.46 -6.72
C SER A 146 -20.03 -5.79 -5.47
N TYR A 147 -18.81 -6.14 -5.08
CA TYR A 147 -18.12 -5.56 -3.93
C TYR A 147 -16.97 -4.70 -4.43
N SER A 148 -16.94 -3.44 -4.03
CA SER A 148 -15.81 -2.53 -4.26
C SER A 148 -15.02 -2.38 -2.96
N VAL A 149 -13.75 -2.76 -2.97
CA VAL A 149 -12.89 -2.78 -1.77
C VAL A 149 -11.62 -1.97 -2.02
N ASP A 150 -11.52 -0.81 -1.37
CA ASP A 150 -10.33 0.02 -1.42
C ASP A 150 -10.20 0.92 -0.17
N PRO A 151 -9.03 1.01 0.49
CA PRO A 151 -8.84 1.96 1.59
C PRO A 151 -8.92 3.44 1.17
N ALA A 152 -8.68 3.75 -0.10
CA ALA A 152 -8.77 5.09 -0.69
C ALA A 152 -10.20 5.49 -1.07
N MET A 153 -11.16 4.57 -0.99
CA MET A 153 -12.57 4.84 -1.28
C MET A 153 -13.04 6.09 -0.53
N GLU A 154 -13.76 6.97 -1.20
CA GLU A 154 -14.30 8.18 -0.59
C GLU A 154 -15.21 7.83 0.59
N TYR A 155 -15.20 8.71 1.60
CA TYR A 155 -16.09 8.53 2.72
C TYR A 155 -17.54 8.73 2.26
N ARG A 156 -18.47 7.96 2.83
CA ARG A 156 -19.90 7.99 2.50
C ARG A 156 -20.59 9.35 2.68
N SER A 157 -19.86 10.33 3.22
CA SER A 157 -20.32 11.69 3.39
C SER A 157 -20.10 12.62 2.19
N SER A 158 -19.45 12.21 1.09
CA SER A 158 -19.31 13.09 -0.09
C SER A 158 -20.59 13.02 -0.94
N GLU A 159 -21.02 14.14 -1.54
CA GLU A 159 -22.13 14.17 -2.53
C GLU A 159 -21.97 13.08 -3.61
N ARG A 160 -20.72 12.85 -4.03
CA ARG A 160 -20.36 11.83 -5.01
C ARG A 160 -20.62 10.42 -4.48
N SER A 161 -20.26 10.16 -3.22
CA SER A 161 -20.45 8.86 -2.56
C SER A 161 -21.90 8.45 -2.38
N VAL A 162 -22.76 9.43 -2.10
CA VAL A 162 -24.21 9.24 -2.01
C VAL A 162 -24.80 8.72 -3.33
N GLY A 163 -24.29 9.20 -4.46
CA GLY A 163 -24.81 8.83 -5.78
C GLY A 163 -24.72 7.33 -6.03
N TRP A 164 -23.53 6.74 -5.88
CA TRP A 164 -23.32 5.34 -6.23
C TRP A 164 -23.78 4.32 -5.18
N GLU A 165 -24.10 4.73 -3.95
CA GLU A 165 -24.74 3.82 -2.98
C GLU A 165 -26.15 3.39 -3.40
N THR A 166 -26.78 4.15 -4.30
CA THR A 166 -28.10 3.81 -4.85
C THR A 166 -28.04 2.71 -5.91
N ILE A 167 -26.85 2.33 -6.36
CA ILE A 167 -26.66 1.29 -7.38
C ILE A 167 -27.02 -0.07 -6.76
N SER A 168 -28.08 -0.70 -7.29
CA SER A 168 -28.53 -2.01 -6.84
C SER A 168 -27.40 -3.04 -6.96
N ASN A 169 -27.27 -3.89 -5.94
CA ASN A 169 -26.28 -4.97 -5.86
C ASN A 169 -24.81 -4.52 -5.78
N LEU A 170 -24.53 -3.22 -5.57
CA LEU A 170 -23.20 -2.71 -5.25
C LEU A 170 -22.99 -2.62 -3.72
N VAL A 171 -21.85 -3.10 -3.24
CA VAL A 171 -21.42 -3.02 -1.85
C VAL A 171 -20.05 -2.33 -1.80
N VAL A 172 -20.00 -1.13 -1.24
CA VAL A 172 -18.76 -0.35 -1.14
C VAL A 172 -18.15 -0.51 0.25
N ILE A 173 -16.87 -0.91 0.30
CA ILE A 173 -16.10 -1.18 1.52
C ILE A 173 -14.82 -0.35 1.49
N ARG A 174 -14.79 0.71 2.29
CA ARG A 174 -13.57 1.51 2.53
C ARG A 174 -12.65 0.82 3.53
N ASN A 175 -11.94 -0.21 3.10
CA ASN A 175 -10.96 -0.90 3.93
C ASN A 175 -9.91 -1.59 3.05
N LYS A 176 -8.80 -1.99 3.66
CA LYS A 176 -7.86 -2.94 3.08
C LYS A 176 -8.55 -4.30 2.93
N ILE A 177 -8.32 -5.00 1.82
CA ILE A 177 -8.96 -6.30 1.56
C ILE A 177 -8.58 -7.34 2.61
N GLU A 178 -7.37 -7.25 3.18
CA GLU A 178 -6.86 -8.11 4.24
C GLU A 178 -7.72 -8.10 5.51
N ASN A 179 -8.43 -6.98 5.75
CA ASN A 179 -9.32 -6.77 6.89
C ASN A 179 -10.79 -7.09 6.59
N VAL A 180 -11.10 -7.54 5.38
CA VAL A 180 -12.45 -7.80 4.91
C VAL A 180 -12.70 -9.30 4.87
N ARG A 181 -13.94 -9.72 5.13
CA ARG A 181 -14.40 -11.10 4.94
C ARG A 181 -15.71 -11.06 4.16
N ILE A 182 -15.72 -11.68 2.98
CA ILE A 182 -16.84 -11.72 2.06
C ILE A 182 -17.17 -13.19 1.81
N THR A 183 -18.41 -13.59 2.11
CA THR A 183 -18.88 -14.96 1.91
C THR A 183 -19.79 -15.00 0.69
N LEU A 184 -19.49 -15.87 -0.28
CA LEU A 184 -20.21 -16.00 -1.54
C LEU A 184 -20.47 -17.47 -1.87
N ARG A 185 -21.42 -17.73 -2.77
CA ARG A 185 -21.54 -19.04 -3.40
C ARG A 185 -20.45 -19.17 -4.45
N ARG A 186 -20.47 -18.26 -5.42
CA ARG A 186 -19.48 -18.19 -6.49
C ARG A 186 -18.82 -16.82 -6.50
N ALA A 187 -17.50 -16.79 -6.70
CA ALA A 187 -16.72 -15.55 -6.67
C ALA A 187 -15.95 -15.34 -7.97
N ILE A 188 -16.00 -14.11 -8.49
CA ILE A 188 -15.01 -13.58 -9.43
C ILE A 188 -14.22 -12.53 -8.67
N VAL A 189 -12.88 -12.64 -8.67
CA VAL A 189 -12.03 -11.65 -7.98
C VAL A 189 -11.30 -10.83 -9.02
N VAL A 190 -11.46 -9.52 -8.92
CA VAL A 190 -10.92 -8.56 -9.87
C VAL A 190 -9.97 -7.63 -9.12
N LEU A 191 -8.74 -7.48 -9.61
CA LEU A 191 -7.74 -6.58 -9.05
C LEU A 191 -7.41 -5.52 -10.09
N VAL A 192 -7.98 -4.33 -9.94
CA VAL A 192 -7.66 -3.16 -10.79
C VAL A 192 -6.85 -2.23 -9.91
N HIS A 193 -5.62 -1.88 -10.29
CA HIS A 193 -4.73 -1.03 -9.47
C HIS A 193 -4.47 -1.52 -8.03
N ALA A 194 -4.68 -2.81 -7.74
CA ALA A 194 -4.59 -3.32 -6.39
C ALA A 194 -3.13 -3.42 -5.93
N HIS A 195 -2.84 -2.87 -4.75
CA HIS A 195 -1.52 -2.98 -4.10
C HIS A 195 -1.48 -4.12 -3.08
N VAL A 196 -1.85 -5.32 -3.54
CA VAL A 196 -1.86 -6.57 -2.77
C VAL A 196 -1.50 -7.75 -3.67
N THR A 197 -1.05 -8.84 -3.08
CA THR A 197 -0.90 -10.13 -3.78
C THR A 197 -2.26 -10.76 -4.07
N LEU A 198 -2.30 -11.72 -4.99
CA LEU A 198 -3.53 -12.43 -5.35
C LEU A 198 -4.06 -13.25 -4.17
N GLU A 199 -3.15 -13.88 -3.42
CA GLU A 199 -3.45 -14.69 -2.24
C GLU A 199 -4.03 -13.86 -1.10
N GLN A 200 -3.49 -12.66 -0.88
CA GLN A 200 -4.05 -11.73 0.11
C GLN A 200 -5.49 -11.35 -0.24
N ALA A 201 -5.77 -11.03 -1.51
CA ALA A 201 -7.12 -10.71 -1.95
C ALA A 201 -8.07 -11.91 -1.79
N LEU A 202 -7.65 -13.11 -2.17
CA LEU A 202 -8.47 -14.31 -2.06
C LEU A 202 -8.69 -14.78 -0.62
N SER A 203 -7.74 -14.53 0.29
CA SER A 203 -7.90 -14.88 1.72
C SER A 203 -9.08 -14.16 2.40
N ALA A 204 -9.54 -13.05 1.80
CA ALA A 204 -10.69 -12.29 2.24
C ALA A 204 -12.03 -12.83 1.70
N VAL A 205 -12.01 -13.76 0.73
CA VAL A 205 -13.18 -14.24 0.00
C VAL A 205 -13.41 -15.72 0.31
N GLU A 206 -14.45 -15.99 1.08
CA GLU A 206 -14.92 -17.34 1.38
C GLU A 206 -16.03 -17.71 0.39
N ALA A 207 -15.65 -18.35 -0.73
CA ALA A 207 -16.59 -18.79 -1.76
C ALA A 207 -16.63 -20.32 -1.85
N GLU A 208 -17.78 -20.88 -2.18
CA GLU A 208 -17.88 -22.32 -2.51
C GLU A 208 -17.09 -22.63 -3.79
N ARG A 209 -17.04 -21.66 -4.72
CA ARG A 209 -16.24 -21.77 -5.94
C ARG A 209 -15.70 -20.41 -6.39
N VAL A 210 -14.39 -20.33 -6.64
CA VAL A 210 -13.78 -19.20 -7.36
C VAL A 210 -13.80 -19.51 -8.86
N VAL A 211 -14.52 -18.68 -9.60
CA VAL A 211 -14.82 -18.87 -11.03
C VAL A 211 -13.67 -18.33 -11.87
N GLY A 212 -13.13 -17.19 -11.48
CA GLY A 212 -11.92 -16.65 -12.06
C GLY A 212 -11.34 -15.48 -11.28
N VAL A 213 -10.08 -15.20 -11.56
CA VAL A 213 -9.33 -14.06 -11.07
C VAL A 213 -8.83 -13.26 -12.26
N VAL A 214 -9.08 -11.95 -12.28
CA VAL A 214 -8.60 -11.05 -13.33
C VAL A 214 -7.82 -9.92 -12.70
N THR A 215 -6.62 -9.65 -13.21
CA THR A 215 -5.80 -8.54 -12.71
C THR A 215 -5.36 -7.61 -13.82
N LEU A 216 -5.39 -6.33 -13.52
CA LEU A 216 -4.74 -5.25 -14.26
C LEU A 216 -3.68 -4.63 -13.32
N PRO A 217 -2.49 -5.25 -13.17
CA PRO A 217 -1.46 -4.79 -12.25
C PRO A 217 -0.98 -3.38 -12.61
N CYS A 218 -0.69 -2.59 -11.57
CA CYS A 218 -0.15 -1.23 -11.72
C CYS A 218 1.15 -1.07 -10.93
N CYS A 219 1.83 0.07 -11.16
CA CYS A 219 3.05 0.45 -10.44
C CYS A 219 4.09 -0.69 -10.38
N ASN A 220 4.46 -1.12 -9.17
CA ASN A 220 5.49 -2.14 -8.90
C ASN A 220 4.88 -3.52 -8.52
N TRP A 221 3.59 -3.75 -8.78
CA TRP A 221 2.88 -4.98 -8.39
C TRP A 221 2.82 -6.06 -9.49
N PHE A 222 3.42 -5.79 -10.65
CA PHE A 222 3.50 -6.77 -11.75
C PHE A 222 4.17 -8.08 -11.33
N SER A 223 5.28 -8.05 -10.60
CA SER A 223 5.94 -9.29 -10.15
C SER A 223 5.15 -9.99 -9.05
N GLN A 224 4.49 -9.21 -8.19
CA GLN A 224 3.73 -9.70 -7.04
C GLN A 224 2.37 -10.32 -7.41
N GLN A 225 1.87 -10.04 -8.61
CA GLN A 225 0.62 -10.59 -9.14
C GLN A 225 0.87 -11.56 -10.32
N GLU A 226 2.05 -12.17 -10.38
CA GLU A 226 2.47 -13.05 -11.49
C GLU A 226 1.96 -14.49 -11.35
N THR A 227 1.87 -14.96 -10.11
CA THR A 227 1.43 -16.32 -9.78
C THR A 227 0.36 -16.28 -8.70
N LEU A 228 -0.60 -17.19 -8.80
CA LEU A 228 -1.62 -17.46 -7.80
C LEU A 228 -1.40 -18.87 -7.24
N PHE A 229 -1.01 -19.01 -5.98
CA PHE A 229 -0.66 -20.31 -5.37
C PHE A 229 0.37 -21.08 -6.21
N ALA A 230 1.43 -20.40 -6.65
CA ALA A 230 2.44 -20.89 -7.59
C ALA A 230 1.95 -21.26 -9.01
N ARG A 231 0.65 -21.16 -9.30
CA ARG A 231 0.08 -21.31 -10.65
C ARG A 231 0.19 -20.00 -11.43
N ARG A 232 0.70 -20.06 -12.65
CA ARG A 232 0.74 -18.90 -13.56
C ARG A 232 -0.64 -18.58 -14.11
N ALA A 233 -0.80 -17.34 -14.57
CA ALA A 233 -1.99 -16.95 -15.32
C ALA A 233 -2.17 -17.86 -16.54
N ASP A 234 -3.42 -18.27 -16.80
CA ASP A 234 -3.80 -19.07 -17.96
C ASP A 234 -3.72 -18.25 -19.25
N LEU A 235 -3.94 -16.94 -19.13
CA LEU A 235 -3.82 -15.99 -20.23
C LEU A 235 -3.23 -14.67 -19.74
N VAL A 236 -2.25 -14.17 -20.48
CA VAL A 236 -1.65 -12.84 -20.30
C VAL A 236 -1.60 -12.12 -21.64
N TYR A 237 -2.05 -10.88 -21.70
CA TYR A 237 -1.97 -10.05 -22.91
C TYR A 237 -1.91 -8.56 -22.60
N ASP A 238 -1.30 -7.77 -23.48
CA ASP A 238 -1.49 -6.31 -23.50
C ASP A 238 -2.73 -5.97 -24.32
N ASP A 239 -3.63 -5.17 -23.77
CA ASP A 239 -4.82 -4.67 -24.47
C ASP A 239 -4.65 -3.20 -24.86
N PHE A 240 -4.39 -2.92 -26.14
CA PHE A 240 -4.17 -1.55 -26.64
C PHE A 240 -5.46 -0.72 -26.70
N SER A 241 -6.60 -1.29 -26.31
CA SER A 241 -7.83 -0.54 -26.09
C SER A 241 -7.91 0.09 -24.69
N ILE A 242 -7.02 -0.31 -23.76
CA ILE A 242 -6.86 0.30 -22.45
C ILE A 242 -5.89 1.49 -22.58
N LEU A 243 -6.38 2.70 -22.32
CA LEU A 243 -5.64 3.96 -22.47
C LEU A 243 -4.73 4.23 -21.26
N SER A 244 -3.98 3.20 -20.87
CA SER A 244 -3.03 3.21 -19.78
C SER A 244 -1.70 2.66 -20.28
N ASP A 245 -0.60 3.20 -19.75
CA ASP A 245 0.72 2.60 -19.98
C ASP A 245 0.81 1.20 -19.39
N LYS A 246 -0.02 0.91 -18.39
CA LYS A 246 -0.12 -0.37 -17.69
C LYS A 246 -1.40 -1.09 -18.14
N ARG A 247 -1.29 -1.79 -19.27
CA ARG A 247 -2.42 -2.46 -19.97
C ARG A 247 -2.31 -3.98 -20.07
N GLU A 248 -1.42 -4.57 -19.26
CA GLU A 248 -1.28 -6.03 -19.21
C GLU A 248 -2.43 -6.62 -18.39
N VAL A 249 -3.27 -7.43 -19.01
CA VAL A 249 -4.36 -8.16 -18.36
C VAL A 249 -3.89 -9.60 -18.11
N ARG A 250 -4.16 -10.12 -16.91
CA ARG A 250 -3.85 -11.50 -16.54
C ARG A 250 -5.09 -12.19 -15.99
N LEU A 251 -5.27 -13.46 -16.37
CA LEU A 251 -6.44 -14.23 -16.01
C LEU A 251 -6.05 -15.60 -15.43
N TRP A 252 -6.80 -16.01 -14.41
CA TRP A 252 -6.85 -17.38 -13.91
C TRP A 252 -8.32 -17.82 -13.97
N VAL A 253 -8.60 -18.90 -14.69
CA VAL A 253 -9.96 -19.42 -14.88
C VAL A 253 -10.07 -20.78 -14.17
N GLY A 254 -11.09 -20.93 -13.32
CA GLY A 254 -11.46 -22.19 -12.67
C GLY A 254 -10.52 -22.68 -11.55
N GLY A 255 -11.12 -23.31 -10.52
CA GLY A 255 -10.48 -23.65 -9.24
C GLY A 255 -10.69 -25.06 -8.69
N ASP A 256 -10.92 -26.10 -9.51
CA ASP A 256 -10.91 -27.51 -9.04
C ASP A 256 -10.39 -28.50 -10.09
N ARG A 257 -9.72 -28.01 -11.14
CA ARG A 257 -9.34 -28.84 -12.26
C ARG A 257 -7.85 -29.11 -12.25
N GLU A 258 -7.48 -30.36 -11.97
CA GLU A 258 -6.35 -31.06 -12.62
C GLU A 258 -6.53 -31.11 -14.15
N MET A 259 -7.15 -30.11 -14.78
CA MET A 259 -7.30 -30.11 -16.22
C MET A 259 -6.02 -29.59 -16.84
N PRO A 260 -5.59 -30.22 -17.94
CA PRO A 260 -4.54 -29.68 -18.78
C PRO A 260 -4.90 -28.23 -19.10
N GLN A 261 -3.92 -27.33 -19.01
CA GLN A 261 -4.07 -25.91 -19.36
C GLN A 261 -4.75 -25.84 -20.73
N GLN A 262 -6.06 -25.61 -20.75
CA GLN A 262 -6.75 -25.37 -22.00
C GLN A 262 -6.27 -24.00 -22.44
N GLU A 263 -5.54 -23.97 -23.55
CA GLU A 263 -4.87 -22.78 -24.02
C GLU A 263 -5.94 -21.75 -24.42
N LEU A 264 -6.20 -20.78 -23.55
CA LEU A 264 -7.14 -19.70 -23.83
C LEU A 264 -6.59 -18.88 -25.00
N ALA A 265 -7.29 -18.93 -26.14
CA ALA A 265 -6.95 -18.16 -27.32
C ALA A 265 -7.59 -16.77 -27.28
N ILE A 266 -6.88 -15.77 -27.80
CA ILE A 266 -7.46 -14.46 -28.08
C ILE A 266 -8.20 -14.58 -29.42
N PRO A 267 -9.50 -14.27 -29.50
CA PRO A 267 -10.24 -14.33 -30.76
C PRO A 267 -9.60 -13.44 -31.84
N ASP A 268 -9.60 -13.88 -33.10
CA ASP A 268 -8.95 -13.18 -34.22
C ASP A 268 -9.38 -11.72 -34.39
N ALA A 269 -10.65 -11.42 -34.08
CA ALA A 269 -11.19 -10.07 -34.11
C ALA A 269 -10.46 -9.10 -33.13
N GLU A 270 -9.86 -9.64 -32.07
CA GLU A 270 -9.11 -8.87 -31.05
C GLU A 270 -7.60 -9.00 -31.17
N ALA A 271 -7.10 -10.00 -31.91
CA ALA A 271 -5.67 -10.17 -32.16
C ALA A 271 -5.00 -8.93 -32.79
N LYS A 272 -5.79 -8.06 -33.46
CA LYS A 272 -5.33 -6.77 -33.99
C LYS A 272 -5.00 -5.73 -32.92
N VAL A 273 -5.64 -5.80 -31.75
CA VAL A 273 -5.52 -4.81 -30.66
C VAL A 273 -4.98 -5.40 -29.36
N CYS A 274 -4.86 -6.72 -29.27
CA CYS A 274 -4.33 -7.42 -28.11
C CYS A 274 -3.06 -8.20 -28.47
N ILE A 275 -2.00 -8.03 -27.69
CA ILE A 275 -0.77 -8.82 -27.83
C ILE A 275 -0.73 -9.88 -26.74
N ARG A 276 -0.91 -11.14 -27.10
CA ARG A 276 -0.70 -12.29 -26.19
C ARG A 276 0.76 -12.32 -25.74
N LYS A 277 0.98 -12.65 -24.47
CA LYS A 277 2.31 -12.88 -23.91
C LYS A 277 2.47 -14.31 -23.43
N VAL A 278 3.70 -14.80 -23.51
CA VAL A 278 4.13 -16.09 -22.98
C VAL A 278 5.20 -15.87 -21.92
N PHE A 279 5.11 -16.66 -20.85
CA PHE A 279 6.09 -16.64 -19.78
C PHE A 279 7.40 -17.25 -20.25
N LEU A 280 8.52 -16.54 -20.12
CA LEU A 280 9.83 -17.14 -20.39
C LEU A 280 10.32 -17.94 -19.19
N THR A 281 10.24 -19.27 -19.29
CA THR A 281 10.95 -20.17 -18.37
C THR A 281 12.43 -20.15 -18.71
N GLY A 282 13.21 -19.27 -18.06
CA GLY A 282 14.67 -19.30 -18.09
C GLY A 282 15.30 -19.34 -19.49
N ARG A 283 15.60 -18.17 -20.07
CA ARG A 283 16.77 -18.14 -20.96
C ARG A 283 18.01 -18.39 -20.10
N PRO A 284 18.88 -19.35 -20.42
CA PRO A 284 20.22 -19.32 -19.86
C PRO A 284 20.85 -17.99 -20.32
N ARG A 285 21.32 -17.19 -19.38
CA ARG A 285 22.21 -16.07 -19.71
C ARG A 285 23.51 -16.69 -20.19
N ASP A 286 23.83 -16.54 -21.48
CA ASP A 286 25.17 -16.52 -22.09
C ASP A 286 26.29 -17.44 -21.54
N GLU A 287 25.98 -18.60 -20.97
CA GLU A 287 26.97 -19.63 -20.58
C GLU A 287 27.06 -20.77 -21.62
N GLU A 288 26.16 -20.80 -22.62
CA GLU A 288 26.06 -21.88 -23.62
C GLU A 288 26.99 -21.70 -24.84
N ALA A 289 27.94 -20.75 -24.78
CA ALA A 289 29.10 -20.70 -25.68
C ALA A 289 30.34 -21.42 -25.12
N ALA A 290 30.31 -21.89 -23.87
CA ALA A 290 31.44 -22.54 -23.21
C ALA A 290 31.34 -24.07 -23.10
N ALA A 291 30.23 -24.69 -23.53
CA ALA A 291 29.98 -26.13 -23.36
C ALA A 291 30.16 -26.98 -24.63
N ALA A 292 30.95 -26.51 -25.60
CA ALA A 292 31.27 -27.27 -26.82
C ALA A 292 32.63 -27.99 -26.79
N ILE A 293 33.28 -28.14 -25.62
CA ILE A 293 34.52 -28.91 -25.46
C ILE A 293 34.49 -29.72 -24.17
N ALA A 294 33.78 -30.85 -24.18
CA ALA A 294 34.10 -32.02 -23.35
C ALA A 294 33.28 -33.21 -23.85
N GLY A 295 33.93 -34.11 -24.58
CA GLY A 295 33.35 -35.35 -25.07
C GLY A 295 33.20 -36.42 -23.99
N SER A 296 32.28 -37.35 -24.30
CA SER A 296 32.34 -38.81 -24.11
C SER A 296 32.91 -39.38 -22.79
N ASP A 297 32.08 -40.13 -22.04
CA ASP A 297 32.15 -41.60 -22.11
C ASP A 297 31.05 -42.36 -21.33
N SER A 298 30.50 -43.36 -22.04
CA SER A 298 30.01 -44.71 -21.69
C SER A 298 29.16 -45.06 -20.44
N HIS A 299 27.95 -45.57 -20.75
CA HIS A 299 27.32 -46.86 -20.35
C HIS A 299 27.55 -47.49 -18.96
N SER A 300 26.44 -47.85 -18.28
CA SER A 300 25.90 -49.23 -18.28
C SER A 300 24.58 -49.37 -17.49
N ASP A 301 23.80 -50.36 -17.93
CA ASP A 301 22.45 -50.77 -17.55
C ASP A 301 22.28 -51.36 -16.13
N GLY A 302 21.03 -51.38 -15.64
CA GLY A 302 20.46 -52.67 -15.19
C GLY A 302 19.52 -52.73 -13.97
N VAL A 303 18.24 -52.96 -14.26
CA VAL A 303 17.34 -54.00 -13.67
C VAL A 303 16.60 -53.79 -12.31
N VAL A 304 15.28 -53.62 -12.43
CA VAL A 304 14.09 -54.28 -11.79
C VAL A 304 14.12 -54.76 -10.33
N GLY A 305 13.09 -54.36 -9.54
CA GLY A 305 12.51 -55.22 -8.47
C GLY A 305 11.84 -54.49 -7.29
N PRO A 306 10.53 -54.72 -6.99
CA PRO A 306 9.71 -53.88 -6.08
C PRO A 306 9.52 -54.48 -4.67
N ALA A 307 9.23 -53.63 -3.67
CA ALA A 307 8.46 -54.03 -2.48
C ALA A 307 7.85 -52.83 -1.75
N ALA A 308 6.61 -53.02 -1.31
CA ALA A 308 5.77 -52.09 -0.58
C ALA A 308 6.30 -51.73 0.81
N GLY A 309 6.01 -50.49 1.25
CA GLY A 309 6.25 -50.03 2.61
C GLY A 309 5.58 -48.69 2.87
N VAL A 310 4.38 -48.74 3.44
CA VAL A 310 3.60 -47.60 3.92
C VAL A 310 4.39 -46.87 5.02
N SER A 311 4.67 -45.59 4.82
CA SER A 311 5.27 -44.71 5.84
C SER A 311 4.97 -43.25 5.48
N SER A 312 4.20 -42.57 6.34
CA SER A 312 3.85 -41.16 6.19
C SER A 312 5.09 -40.26 6.30
N GLN A 313 5.55 -39.71 5.18
CA GLN A 313 6.44 -38.56 5.16
C GLN A 313 5.59 -37.29 5.02
N ARG A 314 5.67 -36.42 6.03
CA ARG A 314 5.25 -35.03 5.92
C ARG A 314 6.21 -34.35 4.95
N ASP A 315 5.64 -33.76 3.89
CA ASP A 315 6.37 -32.92 2.94
C ASP A 315 6.78 -31.61 3.62
N GLU A 316 8.00 -31.57 4.16
CA GLU A 316 8.78 -30.35 4.37
C GLU A 316 9.46 -30.00 3.05
N ASN A 317 8.76 -29.40 2.10
CA ASN A 317 9.38 -28.74 0.94
C ASN A 317 8.41 -27.75 0.30
N GLY A 318 8.52 -26.46 0.67
CA GLY A 318 7.68 -25.43 0.07
C GLY A 318 7.89 -24.00 0.57
N ALA A 319 9.08 -23.63 1.06
CA ALA A 319 9.39 -22.24 1.39
C ALA A 319 9.99 -21.54 0.16
N VAL A 320 9.14 -20.98 -0.71
CA VAL A 320 9.60 -20.05 -1.75
C VAL A 320 10.04 -18.76 -1.04
N ALA A 321 11.34 -18.48 -1.06
CA ALA A 321 11.95 -17.37 -0.35
C ALA A 321 11.47 -16.00 -0.89
N GLY A 322 10.46 -15.43 -0.24
CA GLY A 322 10.08 -14.03 -0.43
C GLY A 322 11.28 -13.12 -0.10
N GLU A 323 11.51 -12.10 -0.92
CA GLU A 323 12.57 -11.12 -0.68
C GLU A 323 12.36 -10.45 0.68
N THR A 324 13.32 -10.62 1.58
CA THR A 324 13.21 -10.10 2.94
C THR A 324 13.24 -8.56 2.92
N LYS A 325 12.59 -7.91 3.89
CA LYS A 325 12.62 -6.44 4.05
C LYS A 325 14.04 -5.88 4.02
N CYS A 326 15.01 -6.63 4.54
CA CYS A 326 16.42 -6.25 4.58
C CYS A 326 17.10 -6.35 3.21
N ALA A 327 16.78 -7.37 2.40
CA ALA A 327 17.27 -7.45 1.03
C ALA A 327 16.77 -6.26 0.20
N LYS A 328 15.49 -5.93 0.33
CA LYS A 328 14.90 -4.75 -0.32
C LYS A 328 15.52 -3.44 0.16
N ALA A 329 15.72 -3.28 1.47
CA ALA A 329 16.38 -2.10 2.03
C ALA A 329 17.82 -1.96 1.51
N LEU A 330 18.55 -3.06 1.39
CA LEU A 330 19.92 -3.08 0.86
C LEU A 330 19.95 -2.74 -0.64
N SER A 331 18.97 -3.21 -1.42
CA SER A 331 18.79 -2.83 -2.83
C SER A 331 18.56 -1.33 -2.96
N ILE A 332 17.59 -0.79 -2.23
CA ILE A 332 17.28 0.65 -2.22
C ILE A 332 18.51 1.47 -1.82
N PHE A 333 19.22 1.04 -0.77
CA PHE A 333 20.44 1.71 -0.33
C PHE A 333 21.52 1.71 -1.42
N SER A 334 21.69 0.59 -2.13
CA SER A 334 22.63 0.49 -3.25
C SER A 334 22.22 1.37 -4.43
N GLU A 335 20.94 1.35 -4.80
CA GLU A 335 20.37 2.08 -5.93
C GLU A 335 20.49 3.59 -5.73
N LEU A 336 20.16 4.09 -4.54
CA LEU A 336 20.30 5.50 -4.19
C LEU A 336 21.75 5.98 -4.27
N LEU A 337 22.71 5.10 -4.00
CA LEU A 337 24.14 5.41 -4.13
C LEU A 337 24.62 5.31 -5.59
N THR A 338 23.89 4.66 -6.50
CA THR A 338 24.31 4.51 -7.91
C THR A 338 23.58 5.44 -8.87
N HIS A 339 22.32 5.78 -8.63
CA HIS A 339 21.52 6.54 -9.58
C HIS A 339 21.81 8.05 -9.52
N SER A 340 22.27 8.63 -10.63
CA SER A 340 22.00 10.04 -10.96
C SER A 340 20.67 10.13 -11.67
N GLU A 341 19.72 10.82 -11.07
CA GLU A 341 18.58 11.34 -11.82
C GLU A 341 18.91 12.73 -12.33
N ASP A 342 18.19 13.14 -13.39
CA ASP A 342 18.41 14.35 -14.15
C ASP A 342 18.32 15.62 -13.29
N GLU A 343 19.15 16.61 -13.63
CA GLU A 343 19.42 17.84 -12.85
C GLU A 343 18.18 18.74 -12.65
N ASP A 344 17.06 18.47 -13.32
CA ASP A 344 15.90 19.36 -13.39
C ASP A 344 15.08 19.38 -12.09
N ASP A 345 14.97 18.26 -11.36
CA ASP A 345 14.34 18.21 -10.02
C ASP A 345 15.25 18.85 -8.94
N GLU A 346 16.54 19.02 -9.23
CA GLU A 346 17.55 19.56 -8.32
C GLU A 346 17.53 21.10 -8.29
N ALA A 347 17.03 21.75 -9.34
CA ALA A 347 17.04 23.21 -9.49
C ALA A 347 16.03 23.94 -8.57
N ALA A 348 14.94 23.28 -8.15
CA ALA A 348 13.81 23.97 -7.50
C ALA A 348 13.90 24.10 -5.97
N LEU A 349 14.75 23.34 -5.28
CA LEU A 349 14.70 23.24 -3.82
C LEU A 349 16.08 23.38 -3.18
N SER A 350 16.41 24.63 -2.84
CA SER A 350 17.56 25.13 -2.06
C SER A 350 18.84 24.33 -2.20
N ARG A 351 19.77 24.89 -2.97
CA ARG A 351 21.16 24.46 -3.01
C ARG A 351 21.80 24.44 -1.63
N GLU A 352 21.29 25.17 -0.63
CA GLU A 352 21.90 25.42 0.68
C GLU A 352 21.33 24.61 1.85
N LEU A 353 22.23 24.00 2.63
CA LEU A 353 21.96 23.41 3.93
C LEU A 353 21.46 24.51 4.86
N PRO A 354 20.38 24.26 5.63
CA PRO A 354 19.89 25.20 6.63
C PRO A 354 20.99 25.71 7.56
N SER A 355 21.14 27.03 7.67
CA SER A 355 22.13 27.66 8.58
C SER A 355 21.92 27.24 10.04
N GLU A 356 20.67 26.93 10.41
CA GLU A 356 20.24 26.45 11.72
C GLU A 356 20.79 25.06 12.08
N LEU A 357 21.31 24.33 11.10
CA LEU A 357 21.98 23.04 11.31
C LEU A 357 23.40 23.25 11.85
N MET A 358 24.06 24.36 11.50
CA MET A 358 25.48 24.58 11.82
C MET A 358 25.77 24.64 13.32
N PRO A 359 24.99 25.33 14.18
CA PRO A 359 25.24 25.34 15.62
C PRO A 359 25.03 23.99 16.32
N ARG A 360 24.46 23.01 15.63
CA ARG A 360 24.13 21.68 16.19
C ARG A 360 25.19 20.63 15.90
N LEU A 361 26.10 20.91 14.96
CA LEU A 361 27.24 20.06 14.65
C LEU A 361 28.52 20.78 15.09
N LEU A 362 29.48 20.04 15.64
CA LEU A 362 30.79 20.60 15.98
C LEU A 362 31.63 20.63 14.70
N CYS A 363 32.40 21.71 14.45
CA CYS A 363 33.23 21.80 13.23
C CYS A 363 34.30 20.70 13.13
N GLU A 364 34.72 20.15 14.28
CA GLU A 364 35.65 19.03 14.38
C GLU A 364 34.94 17.66 14.34
N ALA A 365 33.61 17.62 14.22
CA ALA A 365 32.86 16.37 14.11
C ALA A 365 33.14 15.68 12.77
N HIS A 366 33.30 14.36 12.83
CA HIS A 366 33.38 13.49 11.68
C HIS A 366 31.97 13.20 11.14
N ILE A 367 31.62 13.78 10.00
CA ILE A 367 30.26 13.76 9.46
C ILE A 367 30.21 12.89 8.21
N LEU A 368 29.33 11.88 8.22
CA LEU A 368 28.97 11.15 7.01
C LEU A 368 27.78 11.80 6.34
N VAL A 369 27.96 12.29 5.13
CA VAL A 369 26.89 12.88 4.33
C VAL A 369 26.31 11.81 3.42
N LEU A 370 25.02 11.52 3.59
CA LEU A 370 24.22 10.74 2.66
C LEU A 370 23.50 11.74 1.76
N ASP A 371 24.12 12.07 0.64
CA ASP A 371 23.58 12.98 -0.37
C ASP A 371 23.34 12.21 -1.67
N SER A 372 22.11 12.30 -2.18
CA SER A 372 21.74 11.74 -3.48
C SER A 372 22.18 12.62 -4.66
N SER A 373 22.58 13.87 -4.38
CA SER A 373 23.10 14.80 -5.40
C SER A 373 24.40 14.28 -6.00
N SER A 374 24.50 14.24 -7.33
CA SER A 374 25.75 13.97 -8.03
C SER A 374 26.84 15.00 -7.69
N ARG A 375 26.43 16.23 -7.37
CA ARG A 375 27.29 17.37 -7.03
C ARG A 375 27.67 17.42 -5.55
N ARG A 376 27.12 16.52 -4.71
CA ARG A 376 27.41 16.42 -3.26
C ARG A 376 27.28 17.76 -2.54
N THR A 377 26.25 18.51 -2.90
CA THR A 377 26.02 19.90 -2.45
C THR A 377 26.10 20.05 -0.93
N ALA A 378 25.58 19.07 -0.19
CA ALA A 378 25.62 19.06 1.27
C ALA A 378 27.05 18.95 1.82
N ALA A 379 27.88 18.08 1.22
CA ALA A 379 29.26 17.90 1.63
C ALA A 379 30.09 19.16 1.33
N ILE A 380 29.92 19.76 0.14
CA ILE A 380 30.58 21.02 -0.24
C ILE A 380 30.24 22.13 0.75
N GLN A 381 28.99 22.21 1.20
CA GLN A 381 28.58 23.26 2.12
C GLN A 381 29.09 23.08 3.53
N LEU A 382 29.14 21.85 4.03
CA LEU A 382 29.82 21.59 5.29
C LEU A 382 31.29 22.00 5.19
N LEU A 383 31.99 21.64 4.10
CA LEU A 383 33.38 22.07 3.90
C LEU A 383 33.51 23.61 3.86
N LYS A 384 32.63 24.32 3.15
CA LYS A 384 32.60 25.80 3.11
C LYS A 384 32.34 26.44 4.47
N ASN A 385 31.56 25.78 5.33
CA ASN A 385 31.28 26.25 6.68
C ASN A 385 32.37 25.83 7.69
N GLY A 386 33.53 25.36 7.23
CA GLY A 386 34.70 25.10 8.07
C GLY A 386 34.79 23.71 8.70
N TYR A 387 33.94 22.77 8.29
CA TYR A 387 34.02 21.39 8.75
C TYR A 387 35.16 20.66 8.05
N LYS A 388 36.06 20.05 8.81
CA LYS A 388 37.30 19.43 8.28
C LYS A 388 37.17 17.93 7.99
N HIS A 389 36.16 17.30 8.57
CA HIS A 389 36.01 15.85 8.61
C HIS A 389 34.69 15.43 7.97
N VAL A 390 34.53 15.74 6.68
CA VAL A 390 33.34 15.40 5.90
C VAL A 390 33.62 14.13 5.08
N TYR A 391 32.75 13.15 5.20
CA TYR A 391 32.85 11.85 4.55
C TYR A 391 31.63 11.59 3.69
N VAL A 392 31.82 10.81 2.63
CA VAL A 392 30.80 10.51 1.61
C VAL A 392 30.94 9.06 1.19
N LEU A 393 29.82 8.43 0.84
CA LEU A 393 29.81 7.12 0.18
C LEU A 393 29.81 7.34 -1.32
N CYS A 394 30.88 6.91 -1.99
CA CYS A 394 31.02 7.15 -3.41
C CYS A 394 30.19 6.17 -4.24
N ARG A 395 29.80 6.65 -5.42
CA ARG A 395 29.39 5.74 -6.50
C ARG A 395 30.60 4.86 -6.81
N ALA A 396 30.36 3.55 -7.00
CA ALA A 396 31.45 2.65 -7.40
C ALA A 396 32.17 3.29 -8.61
N PRO A 397 33.51 3.40 -8.61
CA PRO A 397 34.18 4.12 -9.68
C PRO A 397 33.95 3.36 -10.98
N THR A 398 33.42 4.05 -11.99
CA THR A 398 33.29 3.48 -13.35
C THR A 398 34.65 3.13 -13.95
N GLU A 399 35.72 3.72 -13.42
CA GLU A 399 37.11 3.53 -13.85
C GLU A 399 38.02 3.10 -12.68
N VAL A 400 37.64 2.04 -11.97
CA VAL A 400 38.66 1.30 -11.20
C VAL A 400 39.55 0.59 -12.23
N THR A 401 40.81 1.02 -12.36
CA THR A 401 41.84 0.30 -13.12
C THR A 401 41.81 -1.18 -12.75
N GLU A 402 41.91 -2.10 -13.73
CA GLU A 402 41.72 -3.54 -13.49
C GLU A 402 42.56 -4.08 -12.33
N GLU A 403 43.76 -3.52 -12.11
CA GLU A 403 44.64 -3.82 -10.97
C GLU A 403 44.00 -3.62 -9.59
N ARG A 404 43.07 -2.67 -9.43
CA ARG A 404 42.33 -2.45 -8.17
C ARG A 404 41.08 -3.33 -8.07
N ARG A 405 40.54 -3.81 -9.19
CA ARG A 405 39.42 -4.76 -9.22
C ARG A 405 39.86 -6.14 -8.70
N ASP A 406 41.10 -6.52 -8.98
CA ASP A 406 41.72 -7.76 -8.47
C ASP A 406 42.03 -7.71 -6.97
N ALA A 407 42.35 -6.53 -6.42
CA ALA A 407 42.50 -6.36 -4.98
C ALA A 407 41.15 -6.51 -4.23
N LEU A 408 40.04 -6.13 -4.86
CA LEU A 408 38.69 -6.24 -4.29
C LEU A 408 38.06 -7.63 -4.46
N SER A 409 38.41 -8.38 -5.51
CA SER A 409 37.89 -9.74 -5.75
C SER A 409 38.57 -10.81 -4.86
N ASN A 410 39.83 -10.60 -4.46
CA ASN A 410 40.61 -11.55 -3.65
C ASN A 410 40.20 -11.62 -2.16
N VAL A 411 39.29 -10.76 -1.69
CA VAL A 411 38.73 -10.83 -0.32
C VAL A 411 37.54 -11.81 -0.23
N SER A 412 37.03 -12.30 -1.37
CA SER A 412 36.01 -13.35 -1.42
C SER A 412 36.65 -14.73 -1.22
N SER A 413 36.48 -15.34 -0.04
CA SER A 413 37.01 -16.69 0.26
C SER A 413 36.53 -17.76 -0.74
N PRO A 414 37.39 -18.69 -1.18
CA PRO A 414 37.07 -19.63 -2.28
C PRO A 414 36.31 -20.91 -1.90
N ASN A 415 35.77 -21.08 -0.68
CA ASN A 415 35.25 -22.39 -0.23
C ASN A 415 33.81 -22.38 0.32
N ASN A 416 32.80 -22.00 -0.49
CA ASN A 416 31.42 -22.43 -0.20
C ASN A 416 30.49 -22.36 -1.44
N SER A 417 30.48 -23.43 -2.24
CA SER A 417 29.63 -23.56 -3.42
C SER A 417 28.29 -24.22 -3.05
N ARG A 418 27.32 -23.46 -2.50
CA ARG A 418 25.85 -23.70 -2.65
C ARG A 418 24.90 -22.81 -1.82
N SER A 419 25.36 -21.77 -1.11
CA SER A 419 24.41 -20.86 -0.44
C SER A 419 23.90 -19.76 -1.38
N SER A 420 22.59 -19.50 -1.35
CA SER A 420 21.90 -18.38 -2.01
C SER A 420 22.75 -17.10 -2.02
N LYS A 421 22.93 -16.46 -3.18
CA LYS A 421 23.68 -15.20 -3.34
C LYS A 421 23.07 -14.11 -2.45
N ALA A 422 23.53 -14.00 -1.21
CA ALA A 422 23.26 -12.86 -0.36
C ALA A 422 23.83 -11.62 -1.07
N GLY A 423 22.99 -10.63 -1.36
CA GLY A 423 23.44 -9.39 -2.00
C GLY A 423 24.46 -8.70 -1.11
N VAL A 424 25.73 -8.66 -1.53
CA VAL A 424 26.78 -7.88 -0.86
C VAL A 424 26.89 -6.54 -1.57
N VAL A 425 26.72 -5.45 -0.84
CA VAL A 425 26.90 -4.09 -1.36
C VAL A 425 28.20 -3.55 -0.81
N SER A 426 29.16 -3.27 -1.70
CA SER A 426 30.46 -2.68 -1.35
C SER A 426 30.54 -1.25 -1.89
N LYS A 427 30.81 -0.28 -1.03
CA LYS A 427 30.86 1.15 -1.41
C LYS A 427 32.13 1.81 -0.87
N PRO A 428 32.88 2.54 -1.71
CA PRO A 428 34.01 3.32 -1.25
C PRO A 428 33.55 4.38 -0.25
N PHE A 429 34.32 4.53 0.81
CA PHE A 429 34.11 5.51 1.86
C PHE A 429 35.26 6.51 1.81
N GLU A 430 34.94 7.74 1.45
CA GLU A 430 35.95 8.73 1.07
C GLU A 430 35.82 9.99 1.94
N LYS A 431 36.97 10.59 2.25
CA LYS A 431 37.03 11.90 2.91
C LYS A 431 36.99 12.98 1.84
N ALA A 432 35.98 13.83 1.89
CA ALA A 432 35.84 14.96 0.99
C ALA A 432 36.76 16.11 1.43
N SER A 433 37.42 16.75 0.48
CA SER A 433 38.22 17.96 0.69
C SER A 433 38.02 18.91 -0.49
N VAL A 434 38.08 20.22 -0.23
CA VAL A 434 38.04 21.21 -1.31
C VAL A 434 39.46 21.41 -1.81
N ALA A 435 39.73 21.04 -3.06
CA ALA A 435 40.97 21.46 -3.70
C ALA A 435 40.83 22.93 -4.08
N LEU A 436 41.50 23.80 -3.32
CA LEU A 436 41.73 25.19 -3.71
C LEU A 436 42.66 25.21 -4.93
N SER A 437 42.11 24.97 -6.12
CA SER A 437 42.84 25.23 -7.36
C SER A 437 42.93 26.74 -7.55
N LEU A 438 43.99 27.33 -6.99
CA LEU A 438 44.34 28.75 -7.13
C LEU A 438 44.61 29.19 -8.59
N VAL A 439 44.61 28.26 -9.56
CA VAL A 439 45.07 28.52 -10.95
C VAL A 439 43.92 28.71 -11.95
N LYS A 440 42.64 28.50 -11.59
CA LYS A 440 41.51 28.62 -12.55
C LYS A 440 40.42 29.65 -12.20
N LEU A 441 40.66 30.50 -11.20
CA LEU A 441 39.68 31.48 -10.70
C LEU A 441 39.42 32.70 -11.62
N ALA A 442 40.09 32.82 -12.78
CA ALA A 442 40.01 34.02 -13.61
C ALA A 442 39.12 33.92 -14.88
N ALA A 443 38.50 32.78 -15.22
CA ALA A 443 37.90 32.64 -16.56
C ALA A 443 36.51 31.98 -16.69
N SER A 444 35.80 31.57 -15.63
CA SER A 444 34.42 31.08 -15.79
C SER A 444 33.60 31.10 -14.50
N ALA A 445 32.50 31.86 -14.49
CA ALA A 445 31.52 31.95 -13.40
C ALA A 445 30.68 30.67 -13.20
N THR A 446 30.95 29.59 -13.95
CA THR A 446 30.29 28.28 -13.83
C THR A 446 31.26 27.13 -13.54
N THR A 447 32.52 27.42 -13.20
CA THR A 447 33.47 26.37 -12.81
C THR A 447 33.17 25.87 -11.40
N GLY A 448 32.49 24.72 -11.31
CA GLY A 448 32.24 24.03 -10.06
C GLY A 448 33.55 23.74 -9.31
N GLU A 449 33.57 24.06 -8.03
CA GLU A 449 34.64 23.64 -7.13
C GLU A 449 34.75 22.11 -7.17
N ALA A 450 35.90 21.59 -7.57
CA ALA A 450 36.15 20.16 -7.58
C ALA A 450 36.43 19.69 -6.15
N VAL A 451 35.60 18.75 -5.67
CA VAL A 451 35.87 18.03 -4.42
C VAL A 451 36.93 16.98 -4.72
N VAL A 452 38.05 17.03 -4.00
CA VAL A 452 39.05 15.96 -4.02
C VAL A 452 38.72 14.97 -2.92
N GLU A 453 38.66 13.71 -3.29
CA GLU A 453 38.17 12.64 -2.44
C GLU A 453 39.32 11.68 -2.14
N GLN A 454 39.56 11.47 -0.85
CA GLN A 454 40.61 10.57 -0.38
C GLN A 454 39.97 9.30 0.17
N LEU A 455 40.16 8.18 -0.52
CA LEU A 455 39.70 6.86 -0.07
C LEU A 455 40.20 6.55 1.34
N GLN A 456 39.27 6.27 2.25
CA GLN A 456 39.56 5.90 3.64
C GLN A 456 39.35 4.40 3.88
N GLY A 457 38.46 3.79 3.11
CA GLY A 457 38.13 2.38 3.20
C GLY A 457 36.94 2.00 2.32
N VAL A 458 36.47 0.77 2.49
CA VAL A 458 35.30 0.24 1.79
C VAL A 458 34.31 -0.27 2.83
N VAL A 459 33.06 0.17 2.73
CA VAL A 459 31.95 -0.35 3.54
C VAL A 459 31.35 -1.52 2.79
N HIS A 460 31.27 -2.68 3.44
CA HIS A 460 30.56 -3.85 2.94
C HIS A 460 29.31 -4.06 3.79
N ALA A 461 28.14 -4.04 3.17
CA ALA A 461 26.88 -4.37 3.82
C ALA A 461 26.28 -5.61 3.16
N HIS A 462 25.89 -6.59 3.97
CA HIS A 462 25.18 -7.78 3.51
C HIS A 462 24.06 -8.16 4.47
N THR A 463 23.04 -8.82 3.94
CA THR A 463 21.96 -9.38 4.75
C THR A 463 22.46 -10.61 5.49
N ARG A 464 22.16 -10.72 6.79
CA ARG A 464 22.46 -11.94 7.56
C ARG A 464 21.62 -13.08 7.01
N ALA A 465 22.23 -14.26 6.81
CA ALA A 465 21.49 -15.47 6.45
C ALA A 465 20.49 -15.80 7.58
N TRP A 466 19.24 -16.04 7.20
CA TRP A 466 18.17 -16.39 8.13
C TRP A 466 18.49 -17.74 8.76
N THR A 467 18.51 -17.81 10.10
CA THR A 467 18.68 -19.05 10.83
C THR A 467 17.33 -19.48 11.42
N ALA A 468 17.12 -20.78 11.61
CA ALA A 468 15.86 -21.30 12.17
C ALA A 468 15.54 -20.73 13.58
N ALA A 469 16.55 -20.22 14.29
CA ALA A 469 16.39 -19.53 15.57
C ALA A 469 15.78 -18.11 15.46
N ASP A 470 15.78 -17.51 14.26
CA ASP A 470 15.25 -16.15 14.01
C ASP A 470 13.72 -16.16 13.77
N VAL A 471 13.08 -17.34 13.74
CA VAL A 471 11.63 -17.49 13.47
C VAL A 471 10.77 -17.12 14.69
N GLU A 472 11.33 -17.18 15.90
CA GLU A 472 10.57 -16.99 17.15
C GLU A 472 10.84 -15.65 17.87
N GLY A 473 11.74 -14.80 17.37
CA GLY A 473 12.16 -13.61 18.11
C GLY A 473 12.62 -12.44 17.24
N ASP A 474 11.77 -11.41 17.19
CA ASP A 474 12.00 -10.05 16.67
C ASP A 474 12.27 -9.94 15.15
N ASP A 475 11.56 -9.00 14.50
CA ASP A 475 11.66 -8.67 13.06
C ASP A 475 13.04 -8.08 12.65
N ASP A 476 14.04 -8.16 13.53
CA ASP A 476 15.39 -7.64 13.39
C ASP A 476 16.26 -8.62 12.58
N ALA A 477 15.88 -8.87 11.33
CA ALA A 477 16.82 -9.43 10.36
C ALA A 477 18.00 -8.44 10.23
N GLY A 478 19.11 -8.73 10.92
CA GLY A 478 20.26 -7.83 11.00
C GLY A 478 20.99 -7.70 9.67
N PHE A 479 21.52 -6.50 9.40
CA PHE A 479 22.61 -6.36 8.45
C PHE A 479 23.91 -6.73 9.14
N VAL A 480 24.82 -7.33 8.39
CA VAL A 480 26.21 -7.43 8.80
C VAL A 480 26.98 -6.41 7.99
N ILE A 481 27.56 -5.44 8.69
CA ILE A 481 28.32 -4.35 8.07
C ILE A 481 29.75 -4.45 8.55
N SER A 482 30.66 -4.62 7.60
CA SER A 482 32.10 -4.53 7.84
C SER A 482 32.67 -3.30 7.15
N PHE A 483 33.77 -2.79 7.71
CA PHE A 483 34.49 -1.65 7.17
C PHE A 483 35.94 -2.06 6.98
N ASP A 484 36.36 -2.18 5.72
CA ASP A 484 37.75 -2.46 5.38
C ASP A 484 38.53 -1.14 5.33
N ARG A 485 39.39 -0.93 6.34
CA ARG A 485 40.08 0.33 6.57
C ARG A 485 41.39 0.35 5.81
N GLN A 486 41.57 1.32 4.92
CA GLN A 486 42.82 1.54 4.19
C GLN A 486 43.65 2.69 4.78
N ALA A 487 43.01 3.68 5.41
CA ALA A 487 43.69 4.84 5.99
C ALA A 487 43.87 4.72 7.52
N PRO A 488 45.10 4.82 8.05
CA PRO A 488 45.36 4.71 9.49
C PRO A 488 44.84 5.90 10.33
N SER A 489 44.43 7.02 9.72
CA SER A 489 44.08 8.27 10.42
C SER A 489 42.58 8.52 10.69
N PHE A 490 41.70 7.55 10.47
CA PHE A 490 40.26 7.73 10.67
C PHE A 490 39.85 7.59 12.16
N ALA A 491 39.21 8.62 12.71
CA ALA A 491 38.84 8.71 14.14
C ALA A 491 37.40 8.24 14.45
N GLY A 492 36.66 7.70 13.47
CA GLY A 492 35.26 7.31 13.59
C GLY A 492 34.29 8.38 13.05
N LEU A 493 32.99 8.11 13.09
CA LEU A 493 31.95 9.06 12.66
C LEU A 493 31.16 9.54 13.85
N ASP A 494 30.95 10.84 13.99
CA ASP A 494 30.16 11.47 15.04
C ASP A 494 28.68 11.59 14.66
N CYS A 495 28.40 11.96 13.41
CA CYS A 495 27.05 12.26 12.93
C CYS A 495 26.84 11.79 11.49
N ILE A 496 25.60 11.42 11.14
CA ILE A 496 25.14 11.23 9.77
C ILE A 496 24.26 12.41 9.38
N VAL A 497 24.47 13.00 8.21
CA VAL A 497 23.58 14.00 7.62
C VAL A 497 22.91 13.38 6.39
N ASP A 498 21.63 13.05 6.54
CA ASP A 498 20.74 12.60 5.48
C ASP A 498 20.14 13.81 4.73
N ASN A 499 20.75 14.15 3.59
CA ASN A 499 20.24 15.16 2.68
C ASN A 499 19.29 14.51 1.67
N ARG A 500 18.08 14.16 2.15
CA ARG A 500 17.00 13.55 1.36
C ARG A 500 17.30 12.14 0.81
N PHE A 501 18.42 11.51 1.17
CA PHE A 501 18.76 10.16 0.74
C PHE A 501 17.71 9.14 1.22
N VAL A 502 17.44 9.07 2.52
CA VAL A 502 16.42 8.15 3.06
C VAL A 502 15.03 8.54 2.56
N HIS A 503 14.78 9.84 2.33
CA HIS A 503 13.52 10.29 1.75
C HIS A 503 13.29 9.80 0.33
N ARG A 504 14.30 9.88 -0.53
CA ARG A 504 14.19 9.40 -1.91
C ARG A 504 13.92 7.91 -1.94
N GLY A 505 14.67 7.12 -1.16
CA GLY A 505 14.44 5.67 -1.08
C GLY A 505 13.07 5.27 -0.52
N PHE A 506 12.40 6.21 0.15
CA PHE A 506 11.09 6.00 0.74
C PHE A 506 9.94 6.68 -0.02
N ARG A 507 10.24 7.43 -1.10
CA ARG A 507 9.23 8.19 -1.85
C ARG A 507 8.12 7.27 -2.38
N ASP A 508 8.52 6.15 -2.95
CA ASP A 508 7.61 5.16 -3.53
C ASP A 508 7.04 4.16 -2.51
N GLU A 509 7.59 4.18 -1.28
CA GLU A 509 7.25 3.26 -0.20
C GLU A 509 6.65 4.00 1.01
N SER A 510 6.09 5.19 0.81
CA SER A 510 5.71 6.14 1.87
C SER A 510 4.80 5.59 2.99
N ARG A 511 4.15 4.44 2.77
CA ARG A 511 3.29 3.72 3.73
C ARG A 511 4.00 2.57 4.47
N ASN A 512 5.25 2.26 4.13
CA ASN A 512 6.01 1.11 4.62
C ASN A 512 6.95 1.51 5.78
N ALA A 513 6.37 1.96 6.91
CA ALA A 513 7.15 2.39 8.08
C ALA A 513 8.28 1.40 8.49
N PRO A 514 8.11 0.06 8.44
CA PRO A 514 9.19 -0.88 8.71
C PRO A 514 10.41 -0.73 7.80
N LEU A 515 10.21 -0.53 6.49
CA LEU A 515 11.30 -0.34 5.53
C LEU A 515 12.09 0.94 5.80
N PHE A 516 11.40 2.04 6.12
CA PHE A 516 12.05 3.29 6.53
C PHE A 516 12.95 3.10 7.75
N ARG A 517 12.45 2.39 8.77
CA ARG A 517 13.24 2.07 9.98
C ARG A 517 14.44 1.21 9.64
N THR A 518 14.27 0.24 8.74
CA THR A 518 15.35 -0.63 8.26
C THR A 518 16.45 0.19 7.57
N LEU A 519 16.10 1.15 6.71
CA LEU A 519 17.07 2.06 6.06
C LEU A 519 17.80 2.96 7.06
N CYS A 520 17.09 3.53 8.05
CA CYS A 520 17.71 4.34 9.09
C CYS A 520 18.66 3.51 9.96
N SER A 521 18.27 2.28 10.30
CA SER A 521 19.10 1.32 11.03
C SER A 521 20.35 0.95 10.23
N LEU A 522 20.21 0.66 8.93
CA LEU A 522 21.32 0.39 8.02
C LEU A 522 22.32 1.56 7.98
N ALA A 523 21.84 2.79 7.74
CA ALA A 523 22.69 3.98 7.73
C ALA A 523 23.46 4.15 9.05
N HIS A 524 22.79 3.90 10.18
CA HIS A 524 23.42 4.01 11.49
C HIS A 524 24.44 2.89 11.76
N GLN A 525 24.16 1.66 11.32
CA GLN A 525 25.10 0.55 11.41
C GLN A 525 26.33 0.80 10.55
N VAL A 526 26.20 1.44 9.37
CA VAL A 526 27.35 1.87 8.57
C VAL A 526 28.24 2.83 9.36
N ALA A 527 27.63 3.83 10.02
CA ALA A 527 28.40 4.74 10.85
C ALA A 527 29.03 4.06 12.08
N ALA A 528 28.32 3.10 12.69
CA ALA A 528 28.83 2.33 13.82
C ALA A 528 30.02 1.44 13.42
N ALA A 529 29.94 0.74 12.28
CA ALA A 529 31.01 -0.11 11.76
C ALA A 529 32.29 0.71 11.46
N ALA A 530 32.13 1.88 10.84
CA ALA A 530 33.23 2.81 10.63
C ALA A 530 33.84 3.26 11.98
N THR A 531 33.00 3.55 12.98
CA THR A 531 33.47 4.04 14.30
C THR A 531 34.11 2.95 15.15
N ALA A 532 33.65 1.70 15.08
CA ALA A 532 34.22 0.58 15.84
C ALA A 532 35.69 0.31 15.51
N ALA A 533 36.14 0.72 14.31
CA ALA A 533 37.55 0.70 13.94
C ALA A 533 38.40 1.77 14.66
N SER A 534 37.78 2.73 15.37
CA SER A 534 38.42 3.80 16.12
C SER A 534 38.35 3.53 17.62
N CYS A 535 39.45 3.72 18.35
CA CYS A 535 39.52 3.52 19.80
C CYS A 535 38.99 4.71 20.64
N ALA A 536 38.39 5.72 20.02
CA ALA A 536 37.98 6.94 20.72
C ALA A 536 36.61 6.78 21.42
N PRO A 537 36.50 7.09 22.73
CA PRO A 537 35.21 7.09 23.44
C PRO A 537 34.31 8.26 22.97
N ARG A 538 33.02 7.99 22.74
CA ARG A 538 32.05 8.99 22.27
C ARG A 538 31.39 9.72 23.44
N SER A 539 31.17 11.03 23.27
CA SER A 539 30.29 11.80 24.14
C SER A 539 28.83 11.42 23.89
N SER A 540 28.08 11.08 24.94
CA SER A 540 26.69 10.57 24.84
C SER A 540 25.63 11.63 24.48
N ALA A 541 26.03 12.89 24.29
CA ALA A 541 25.10 14.01 24.10
C ALA A 541 25.07 14.58 22.67
N SER A 542 25.85 14.03 21.73
CA SER A 542 25.91 14.56 20.36
C SER A 542 24.77 14.06 19.48
N VAL A 543 24.30 14.92 18.58
CA VAL A 543 23.35 14.53 17.52
C VAL A 543 24.01 13.47 16.64
N SER A 544 23.34 12.33 16.50
CA SER A 544 23.89 11.16 15.81
C SER A 544 23.40 11.04 14.37
N PHE A 545 22.23 11.62 14.07
CA PHE A 545 21.60 11.56 12.77
C PHE A 545 20.79 12.83 12.53
N VAL A 546 21.01 13.51 11.40
CA VAL A 546 20.29 14.71 11.00
C VAL A 546 19.62 14.45 9.67
N CYS A 547 18.32 14.71 9.58
CA CYS A 547 17.55 14.47 8.36
C CYS A 547 16.89 15.76 7.88
N VAL A 548 17.13 16.13 6.63
CA VAL A 548 16.59 17.37 6.01
C VAL A 548 15.50 17.02 5.00
N THR A 549 14.30 17.63 5.09
CA THR A 549 13.18 17.35 4.17
C THR A 549 12.25 18.55 3.94
N PRO A 550 11.70 18.72 2.71
CA PRO A 550 10.88 19.89 2.36
C PRO A 550 9.37 19.77 2.68
N ARG A 551 8.87 18.67 3.27
CA ARG A 551 7.39 18.44 3.40
C ARG A 551 6.90 18.34 4.84
N LYS A 552 5.85 19.12 5.16
CA LYS A 552 5.14 19.16 6.45
C LYS A 552 4.23 17.95 6.70
N ASN A 553 3.63 17.38 5.66
CA ASN A 553 2.60 16.34 5.77
C ASN A 553 3.17 14.93 6.01
N TRP A 554 4.41 14.83 6.47
CA TRP A 554 5.12 13.57 6.52
C TRP A 554 5.30 13.14 7.96
N ARG A 555 4.88 11.90 8.29
CA ARG A 555 4.93 11.26 9.62
C ARG A 555 6.37 10.93 10.09
N LYS A 556 7.33 11.75 9.68
CA LYS A 556 8.76 11.48 9.86
C LYS A 556 9.19 11.57 11.31
N LYS A 557 8.56 12.45 12.10
CA LYS A 557 8.84 12.52 13.53
C LYS A 557 8.44 11.22 14.23
N GLU A 558 7.29 10.66 13.86
CA GLU A 558 6.77 9.40 14.38
C GLU A 558 7.62 8.21 13.93
N TYR A 559 8.06 8.20 12.67
CA TYR A 559 8.93 7.15 12.15
C TYR A 559 10.34 7.19 12.75
N LEU A 560 10.98 8.37 12.76
CA LEU A 560 12.31 8.54 13.36
C LEU A 560 12.27 8.36 14.88
N GLY A 561 11.20 8.80 15.54
CA GLY A 561 10.97 8.65 16.98
C GLY A 561 10.46 7.26 17.38
N HIS A 562 10.39 6.32 16.43
CA HIS A 562 9.99 4.96 16.72
C HIS A 562 10.98 4.30 17.69
N ILE A 563 10.45 3.53 18.64
CA ILE A 563 11.22 2.91 19.71
C ILE A 563 12.40 2.07 19.20
N GLY A 564 12.22 1.37 18.08
CA GLY A 564 13.25 0.53 17.45
C GLY A 564 14.46 1.31 16.94
N LEU A 565 14.32 2.60 16.61
CA LEU A 565 15.45 3.43 16.17
C LEU A 565 16.20 4.10 17.32
N GLN A 566 15.60 4.14 18.52
CA GLN A 566 16.20 4.70 19.73
C GLN A 566 16.62 6.17 19.58
N PHE A 567 15.93 6.94 18.75
CA PHE A 567 16.19 8.37 18.61
C PHE A 567 15.25 9.22 19.46
N GLU A 568 15.82 10.23 20.11
CA GLU A 568 15.11 11.43 20.52
C GLU A 568 15.10 12.40 19.34
N VAL A 569 13.92 12.76 18.85
CA VAL A 569 13.78 13.54 17.62
C VAL A 569 13.35 14.97 17.95
N LEU A 570 14.25 15.92 17.73
CA LEU A 570 13.95 17.34 17.71
C LEU A 570 13.63 17.78 16.28
N SER A 571 12.46 18.37 16.07
CA SER A 571 12.07 18.95 14.77
C SER A 571 12.23 20.46 14.79
N VAL A 572 13.00 20.99 13.83
CA VAL A 572 13.24 22.42 13.66
C VAL A 572 12.69 22.84 12.29
N PRO A 573 11.59 23.62 12.25
CA PRO A 573 11.10 24.19 11.00
C PRO A 573 12.01 25.36 10.59
N VAL A 574 12.59 25.28 9.40
CA VAL A 574 13.46 26.28 8.81
C VAL A 574 12.69 27.00 7.69
N LYS A 575 12.65 28.32 7.79
CA LYS A 575 12.11 29.16 6.72
C LYS A 575 13.20 29.34 5.67
N GLN A 576 12.99 28.83 4.47
CA GLN A 576 13.90 29.13 3.37
C GLN A 576 13.85 30.63 3.05
N SER A 577 15.01 31.29 3.11
CA SER A 577 15.17 32.65 2.58
C SER A 577 15.23 32.56 1.06
N LEU A 578 14.09 32.75 0.39
CA LEU A 578 14.09 32.85 -1.07
C LEU A 578 14.80 34.14 -1.51
N PRO A 579 15.53 34.12 -2.65
CA PRO A 579 16.07 35.33 -3.26
C PRO A 579 14.98 36.37 -3.48
N THR A 580 15.33 37.64 -3.28
CA THR A 580 14.41 38.77 -3.18
C THR A 580 13.47 38.96 -4.38
N ARG A 581 12.18 38.72 -4.13
CA ARG A 581 10.99 39.57 -4.39
C ARG A 581 10.52 39.95 -5.81
N TRP A 582 11.23 39.74 -6.92
CA TRP A 582 10.77 40.30 -8.21
C TRP A 582 10.18 39.34 -9.28
N GLU A 583 10.24 38.02 -9.15
CA GLU A 583 9.80 37.12 -10.25
C GLU A 583 8.54 36.24 -10.02
N LEU A 584 7.90 36.24 -8.85
CA LEU A 584 6.72 35.38 -8.59
C LEU A 584 5.51 36.17 -8.07
N LYS A 585 4.96 37.09 -8.88
CA LYS A 585 3.73 37.83 -8.51
C LYS A 585 2.41 37.05 -8.73
N ASP A 586 2.42 35.93 -9.46
CA ASP A 586 1.16 35.27 -9.87
C ASP A 586 0.91 33.86 -9.30
N ARG A 587 1.63 33.42 -8.24
CA ARG A 587 1.27 32.17 -7.53
C ARG A 587 0.53 32.45 -6.23
N PRO A 588 -0.65 31.83 -6.00
CA PRO A 588 -1.41 32.01 -4.76
C PRO A 588 -0.55 31.59 -3.55
N THR A 589 -0.58 32.43 -2.52
CA THR A 589 0.25 32.44 -1.29
C THR A 589 0.05 31.24 -0.34
N ARG A 590 -0.45 30.10 -0.80
CA ARG A 590 -0.70 28.93 0.05
C ARG A 590 0.55 28.06 0.12
N ASP A 591 1.07 27.94 1.34
CA ASP A 591 2.24 27.17 1.77
C ASP A 591 3.60 27.62 1.22
N ARG A 592 4.18 28.63 1.87
CA ARG A 592 5.64 28.84 1.84
C ARG A 592 6.32 27.52 2.24
N GLU A 593 7.14 26.96 1.37
CA GLU A 593 7.82 25.68 1.57
C GLU A 593 8.76 25.74 2.78
N LEU A 594 8.27 25.27 3.94
CA LEU A 594 9.09 25.07 5.12
C LEU A 594 9.96 23.83 4.91
N THR A 595 11.27 23.97 5.09
CA THR A 595 12.16 22.82 5.22
C THR A 595 12.20 22.40 6.68
N PHE A 596 12.01 21.11 6.95
CA PHE A 596 12.11 20.56 8.29
C PHE A 596 13.48 19.89 8.45
N VAL A 597 14.16 20.24 9.53
CA VAL A 597 15.38 19.58 9.98
C VAL A 597 15.03 18.74 11.20
N PHE A 598 15.25 17.44 11.12
CA PHE A 598 15.07 16.50 12.23
C PHE A 598 16.43 16.13 12.80
N CYS A 599 16.72 16.61 14.01
CA CYS A 599 17.93 16.25 14.75
C CYS A 599 17.62 15.06 15.67
N CYS A 600 18.31 13.96 15.45
CA CYS A 600 18.09 12.70 16.14
C CYS A 600 19.28 12.38 17.06
N THR A 601 19.05 12.45 18.37
CA THR A 601 20.02 12.06 19.38
C THR A 601 19.75 10.62 19.79
N ARG A 602 20.76 9.76 19.72
CA ARG A 602 20.58 8.36 20.12
C ARG A 602 20.47 8.28 21.64
N ILE A 603 19.34 7.75 22.11
CA ILE A 603 19.14 7.49 23.53
C ILE A 603 19.71 6.10 23.81
N HIS A 604 20.75 6.02 24.64
CA HIS A 604 21.17 4.76 25.24
C HIS A 604 20.17 4.36 26.33
N ARG A 605 19.00 3.88 25.90
CA ARG A 605 18.02 3.28 26.80
C ARG A 605 18.60 1.96 27.30
N GLY A 606 18.72 1.83 28.62
CA GLY A 606 19.15 0.58 29.24
C GLY A 606 18.21 -0.56 28.85
N ALA A 607 18.66 -1.82 29.00
CA ALA A 607 17.86 -3.00 28.67
C ALA A 607 16.46 -2.98 29.34
N ALA A 608 16.37 -2.43 30.56
CA ALA A 608 15.12 -2.26 31.29
C ALA A 608 14.09 -1.35 30.58
N ASP A 609 14.53 -0.30 29.90
CA ASP A 609 13.64 0.63 29.19
C ASP A 609 13.13 0.04 27.87
N ARG A 610 13.96 -0.77 27.20
CA ARG A 610 13.54 -1.55 26.03
C ARG A 610 12.47 -2.57 26.40
N GLN A 611 12.67 -3.29 27.50
CA GLN A 611 11.69 -4.24 28.00
C GLN A 611 10.38 -3.54 28.41
N ARG A 612 10.45 -2.35 29.02
CA ARG A 612 9.26 -1.55 29.33
C ARG A 612 8.50 -1.13 28.07
N ALA A 613 9.21 -0.73 27.02
CA ALA A 613 8.60 -0.35 25.75
C ALA A 613 7.96 -1.52 24.98
N ALA A 614 8.64 -2.66 24.94
CA ALA A 614 8.10 -3.88 24.34
C ALA A 614 6.81 -4.31 25.05
N ARG A 615 6.82 -4.33 26.39
CA ARG A 615 5.63 -4.60 27.20
C ARG A 615 4.51 -3.59 26.97
N ALA A 616 4.83 -2.31 26.75
CA ALA A 616 3.83 -1.30 26.43
C ALA A 616 3.18 -1.55 25.06
N LEU A 617 3.94 -1.97 24.06
CA LEU A 617 3.41 -2.29 22.72
C LEU A 617 2.56 -3.57 22.75
N GLU A 618 3.00 -4.59 23.46
CA GLU A 618 2.24 -5.82 23.67
C GLU A 618 0.92 -5.52 24.39
N SER A 619 0.96 -4.72 25.46
CA SER A 619 -0.23 -4.25 26.17
C SER A 619 -1.19 -3.46 25.25
N GLN A 620 -0.68 -2.67 24.30
CA GLN A 620 -1.51 -1.99 23.30
C GLN A 620 -2.21 -2.98 22.35
N ARG A 621 -1.51 -4.03 21.90
CA ARG A 621 -2.10 -5.08 21.05
C ARG A 621 -3.19 -5.85 21.78
N GLU A 622 -2.93 -6.25 23.02
CA GLU A 622 -3.90 -6.92 23.88
C GLU A 622 -5.15 -6.04 24.11
N ALA A 623 -4.96 -4.76 24.39
CA ALA A 623 -6.06 -3.80 24.55
C ALA A 623 -6.91 -3.67 23.26
N LYS A 624 -6.28 -3.70 22.09
CA LYS A 624 -6.95 -3.66 20.78
C LYS A 624 -7.79 -4.91 20.55
N ASP A 625 -7.22 -6.09 20.77
CA ASP A 625 -7.93 -7.36 20.58
C ASP A 625 -9.11 -7.50 21.55
N ALA A 626 -8.92 -7.06 22.80
CA ALA A 626 -9.99 -6.97 23.80
C ALA A 626 -11.12 -6.03 23.34
N ALA A 627 -10.79 -4.86 22.78
CA ALA A 627 -11.78 -3.93 22.25
C ALA A 627 -12.57 -4.52 21.07
N LEU A 628 -11.92 -5.24 20.15
CA LEU A 628 -12.59 -5.91 19.04
C LEU A 628 -13.52 -7.04 19.52
N ALA A 629 -13.07 -7.84 20.48
CA ALA A 629 -13.89 -8.87 21.12
C ALA A 629 -15.13 -8.25 21.81
N MET A 630 -14.96 -7.13 22.51
CA MET A 630 -16.06 -6.40 23.15
C MET A 630 -17.07 -5.89 22.12
N LYS A 631 -16.62 -5.31 20.98
CA LYS A 631 -17.51 -4.87 19.89
C LYS A 631 -18.37 -6.02 19.35
N ARG A 632 -17.78 -7.20 19.13
CA ARG A 632 -18.50 -8.39 18.67
C ARG A 632 -19.56 -8.83 19.68
N THR A 633 -19.20 -8.79 20.97
CA THR A 633 -20.12 -9.15 22.06
C THR A 633 -21.29 -8.17 22.16
N LEU A 634 -21.04 -6.86 22.06
CA LEU A 634 -22.10 -5.83 22.05
C LEU A 634 -23.09 -5.99 20.90
N ARG A 635 -22.59 -6.33 19.70
CA ARG A 635 -23.45 -6.64 18.55
C ARG A 635 -24.31 -7.87 18.79
N ALA A 636 -23.73 -8.93 19.38
CA ALA A 636 -24.48 -10.13 19.73
C ALA A 636 -25.59 -9.82 20.76
N ASP A 637 -25.28 -9.03 21.79
CA ASP A 637 -26.26 -8.60 22.79
C ASP A 637 -27.42 -7.80 22.17
N LEU A 638 -27.13 -6.82 21.30
CA LEU A 638 -28.17 -6.03 20.66
C LEU A 638 -29.11 -6.90 19.84
N ARG A 639 -28.58 -7.88 19.10
CA ARG A 639 -29.39 -8.86 18.37
C ARG A 639 -30.22 -9.74 19.29
N ALA A 640 -29.64 -10.20 20.40
CA ALA A 640 -30.35 -11.03 21.37
C ALA A 640 -31.49 -10.28 22.07
N VAL A 641 -31.25 -9.04 22.51
CA VAL A 641 -32.28 -8.18 23.10
C VAL A 641 -33.40 -7.91 22.10
N ARG A 642 -33.04 -7.58 20.85
CA ARG A 642 -34.02 -7.37 19.77
C ARG A 642 -34.88 -8.62 19.52
N ALA A 643 -34.26 -9.78 19.38
CA ALA A 643 -34.98 -11.05 19.17
C ALA A 643 -35.92 -11.37 20.34
N SER A 644 -35.50 -11.09 21.58
CA SER A 644 -36.36 -11.27 22.77
C SER A 644 -37.58 -10.33 22.79
N LEU A 645 -37.42 -9.09 22.32
CA LEU A 645 -38.53 -8.13 22.21
C LEU A 645 -39.51 -8.55 21.12
N GLU A 646 -39.00 -8.99 19.96
CA GLU A 646 -39.81 -9.50 18.86
C GLU A 646 -40.58 -10.77 19.28
N ALA A 647 -39.96 -11.68 20.03
CA ALA A 647 -40.61 -12.90 20.53
C ALA A 647 -41.76 -12.63 21.52
N THR A 648 -41.73 -11.50 22.22
CA THR A 648 -42.79 -11.07 23.16
C THR A 648 -43.86 -10.19 22.50
N SER A 649 -43.81 -10.05 21.17
CA SER A 649 -44.68 -9.12 20.41
C SER A 649 -44.56 -7.66 20.86
N THR A 650 -43.45 -7.29 21.48
CA THR A 650 -43.18 -5.90 21.88
C THR A 650 -42.82 -5.10 20.62
N PRO A 651 -43.47 -3.95 20.36
CA PRO A 651 -43.19 -3.17 19.15
C PRO A 651 -41.77 -2.57 19.20
N VAL A 652 -40.94 -2.97 18.22
CA VAL A 652 -39.61 -2.40 17.99
C VAL A 652 -39.63 -1.65 16.66
N ARG A 653 -39.38 -0.34 16.69
CA ARG A 653 -39.14 0.46 15.49
C ARG A 653 -37.65 0.49 15.18
N THR A 654 -37.26 -0.01 14.03
CA THR A 654 -35.86 -0.05 13.60
C THR A 654 -35.55 1.09 12.67
N ASP A 655 -34.26 1.40 12.51
CA ASP A 655 -33.77 2.38 11.54
C ASP A 655 -34.35 3.80 11.74
N VAL A 656 -34.64 4.14 13.00
CA VAL A 656 -35.18 5.44 13.37
C VAL A 656 -34.04 6.46 13.36
N SER A 657 -34.19 7.54 12.59
CA SER A 657 -33.22 8.62 12.61
C SER A 657 -33.25 9.36 13.96
N VAL A 658 -32.16 10.04 14.32
CA VAL A 658 -32.11 10.87 15.54
C VAL A 658 -33.26 11.89 15.58
N GLN A 659 -33.63 12.47 14.43
CA GLN A 659 -34.73 13.43 14.32
C GLN A 659 -36.10 12.78 14.53
N GLN A 660 -36.36 11.64 13.88
CA GLN A 660 -37.60 10.89 14.09
C GLN A 660 -37.74 10.43 15.54
N ALA A 661 -36.63 10.03 16.17
CA ALA A 661 -36.61 9.67 17.58
C ALA A 661 -37.02 10.86 18.46
N LEU A 662 -36.50 12.07 18.19
CA LEU A 662 -36.88 13.29 18.91
C LEU A 662 -38.37 13.64 18.73
N GLU A 663 -38.95 13.41 17.55
CA GLU A 663 -40.38 13.64 17.28
C GLU A 663 -41.29 12.64 18.00
N LEU A 664 -40.83 11.40 18.19
CA LEU A 664 -41.56 10.35 18.92
C LEU A 664 -41.48 10.54 20.45
N ALA A 665 -40.46 11.24 20.92
CA ALA A 665 -40.12 11.34 22.33
C ALA A 665 -41.24 11.92 23.23
N PRO A 666 -41.97 12.99 22.85
CA PRO A 666 -43.00 13.59 23.70
C PRO A 666 -44.19 12.66 23.95
N GLY A 667 -44.63 11.91 22.93
CA GLY A 667 -45.77 10.99 23.05
C GLY A 667 -45.41 9.71 23.79
N ALA A 668 -44.22 9.15 23.50
CA ALA A 668 -43.77 7.91 24.12
C ALA A 668 -43.42 8.08 25.60
N ALA A 669 -42.95 9.26 26.01
CA ALA A 669 -42.52 9.50 27.39
C ALA A 669 -43.69 9.71 28.38
N GLN A 670 -44.93 9.90 27.91
CA GLN A 670 -46.12 10.02 28.77
C GLN A 670 -46.67 8.68 29.24
N ILE A 671 -46.25 7.58 28.62
CA ILE A 671 -46.66 6.23 28.97
C ILE A 671 -45.92 5.81 30.24
N ASP A 672 -46.64 5.21 31.18
CA ASP A 672 -46.07 4.76 32.45
C ASP A 672 -45.01 3.68 32.21
N ALA A 673 -43.73 4.09 32.26
CA ALA A 673 -42.59 3.21 32.00
C ALA A 673 -42.44 2.07 33.02
N SER A 674 -43.21 2.08 34.12
CA SER A 674 -43.24 0.98 35.09
C SER A 674 -43.91 -0.28 34.53
N VAL A 675 -44.82 -0.13 33.56
CA VAL A 675 -45.49 -1.25 32.90
C VAL A 675 -44.68 -1.66 31.66
N VAL A 676 -44.03 -2.83 31.73
CA VAL A 676 -43.12 -3.30 30.68
C VAL A 676 -43.85 -3.53 29.33
N SER A 677 -45.11 -3.97 29.36
CA SER A 677 -45.90 -4.28 28.16
C SER A 677 -46.17 -3.07 27.26
N ASP A 678 -46.09 -1.86 27.81
CA ASP A 678 -46.49 -0.63 27.11
C ASP A 678 -45.28 0.12 26.52
N ARG A 679 -44.07 -0.43 26.71
CA ARG A 679 -42.84 0.18 26.23
C ARG A 679 -42.73 0.03 24.71
N THR A 680 -42.65 1.17 24.02
CA THR A 680 -42.26 1.19 22.60
C THR A 680 -40.75 1.31 22.49
N TYR A 681 -40.12 0.30 21.89
CA TYR A 681 -38.68 0.30 21.67
C TYR A 681 -38.33 0.94 20.32
N VAL A 682 -37.23 1.68 20.29
CA VAL A 682 -36.66 2.30 19.09
C VAL A 682 -35.19 1.95 18.99
N GLN A 683 -34.75 1.60 17.78
CA GLN A 683 -33.34 1.46 17.44
C GLN A 683 -32.90 2.70 16.67
N VAL A 684 -32.01 3.49 17.27
CA VAL A 684 -31.53 4.75 16.72
C VAL A 684 -30.06 4.62 16.30
N LEU A 685 -29.75 5.04 15.08
CA LEU A 685 -28.37 5.20 14.61
C LEU A 685 -27.94 6.66 14.80
N GLY A 686 -26.85 6.90 15.53
CA GLY A 686 -26.37 8.25 15.81
C GLY A 686 -24.85 8.33 15.95
N LYS A 687 -24.31 9.49 15.61
CA LYS A 687 -22.92 9.85 15.88
C LYS A 687 -22.83 10.41 17.29
N LEU A 688 -21.94 9.86 18.10
CA LEU A 688 -21.72 10.31 19.47
C LEU A 688 -21.05 11.68 19.46
N SER A 689 -21.74 12.73 19.89
CA SER A 689 -21.15 14.08 20.01
C SER A 689 -20.67 14.41 21.41
N GLY A 690 -21.19 13.70 22.43
CA GLY A 690 -20.78 13.87 23.82
C GLY A 690 -21.06 12.67 24.70
N LEU A 691 -20.20 12.43 25.67
CA LEU A 691 -20.31 11.37 26.67
C LEU A 691 -20.13 11.96 28.08
N ARG A 692 -21.11 11.77 28.96
CA ARG A 692 -21.03 12.17 30.37
C ARG A 692 -21.13 10.94 31.27
N ARG A 693 -20.12 10.71 32.10
CA ARG A 693 -20.02 9.54 32.98
C ARG A 693 -20.38 9.92 34.43
N TYR A 694 -21.13 9.06 35.12
CA TYR A 694 -21.53 9.26 36.51
C TYR A 694 -21.15 8.04 37.38
N THR A 695 -20.94 8.27 38.68
CA THR A 695 -20.31 7.33 39.62
C THR A 695 -21.19 6.16 40.11
N LYS A 696 -22.30 5.85 39.45
CA LYS A 696 -23.25 4.78 39.87
C LYS A 696 -23.66 3.82 38.75
N GLY A 697 -22.78 3.60 37.77
CA GLY A 697 -23.13 2.79 36.60
C GLY A 697 -24.17 3.49 35.72
N MET A 698 -24.00 4.81 35.56
CA MET A 698 -24.87 5.67 34.76
C MET A 698 -24.03 6.51 33.81
N ALA A 699 -24.49 6.67 32.58
CA ALA A 699 -23.86 7.56 31.60
C ALA A 699 -24.90 8.14 30.64
N PHE A 700 -24.60 9.31 30.09
CA PHE A 700 -25.42 9.97 29.07
C PHE A 700 -24.61 10.10 27.79
N LEU A 701 -25.22 9.69 26.68
CA LEU A 701 -24.72 9.89 25.32
C LEU A 701 -25.53 11.01 24.67
N SER A 702 -24.84 11.94 24.04
CA SER A 702 -25.46 12.90 23.12
C SER A 702 -25.28 12.35 21.71
N LEU A 703 -26.37 12.00 21.06
CA LEU A 703 -26.39 11.43 19.72
C LEU A 703 -26.86 12.49 18.73
N GLU A 704 -26.05 12.72 17.71
CA GLU A 704 -26.38 13.57 16.56
C GLU A 704 -26.68 12.70 15.34
N PRO A 705 -27.49 13.21 14.39
CA PRO A 705 -27.65 12.56 13.10
C PRO A 705 -26.29 12.31 12.44
N PRO A 706 -26.06 11.13 11.82
CA PRO A 706 -24.83 10.89 11.06
C PRO A 706 -24.71 11.91 9.90
N PHE A 707 -23.47 12.31 9.60
CA PHE A 707 -23.08 13.47 8.76
C PHE A 707 -23.81 13.58 7.40
N GLU A 708 -24.23 12.46 6.79
CA GLU A 708 -24.99 12.44 5.52
C GLU A 708 -26.31 13.22 5.56
N SER A 709 -26.94 13.34 6.73
CA SER A 709 -28.15 14.15 6.91
C SER A 709 -27.87 15.65 6.94
N HIS A 710 -26.70 16.07 7.44
CA HIS A 710 -26.38 17.49 7.63
C HIS A 710 -26.11 18.23 6.31
N GLU A 711 -25.47 17.58 5.32
CA GLU A 711 -25.23 18.23 4.02
C GLU A 711 -26.49 18.28 3.17
N ARG A 712 -27.24 17.18 3.05
CA ARG A 712 -28.53 17.17 2.33
C ARG A 712 -29.55 18.13 2.93
N GLU A 713 -29.54 18.30 4.25
CA GLU A 713 -30.43 19.22 4.94
C GLU A 713 -29.93 20.66 4.83
N ARG A 714 -28.61 20.92 4.85
CA ARG A 714 -28.05 22.24 4.50
C ARG A 714 -28.32 22.63 3.05
N GLU A 715 -28.33 21.68 2.12
CA GLU A 715 -28.73 21.91 0.73
C GLU A 715 -30.22 22.20 0.62
N ARG A 716 -31.08 21.48 1.35
CA ARG A 716 -32.51 21.81 1.46
C ARG A 716 -32.73 23.18 2.12
N GLU A 717 -31.97 23.55 3.14
CA GLU A 717 -31.99 24.86 3.81
C GLU A 717 -31.54 25.96 2.84
N ARG A 718 -30.47 25.74 2.06
CA ARG A 718 -30.04 26.64 0.96
C ARG A 718 -31.11 26.78 -0.12
N ALA A 719 -31.77 25.69 -0.48
CA ALA A 719 -32.82 25.68 -1.51
C ALA A 719 -34.13 26.34 -1.03
N THR A 720 -34.43 26.27 0.26
CA THR A 720 -35.67 26.86 0.84
C THR A 720 -35.48 28.29 1.34
N GLY A 721 -34.25 28.83 1.31
CA GLY A 721 -33.96 30.22 1.71
C GLY A 721 -34.21 30.53 3.19
N GLY A 722 -34.52 29.51 3.99
CA GLY A 722 -34.76 29.62 5.42
C GLY A 722 -33.44 29.48 6.18
N GLY A 723 -32.91 30.58 6.69
CA GLY A 723 -31.82 30.56 7.67
C GLY A 723 -32.32 30.00 8.99
N MET A 724 -32.46 28.67 9.08
CA MET A 724 -32.79 28.01 10.33
C MET A 724 -31.54 28.00 11.22
N ASP A 725 -31.71 28.50 12.44
CA ASP A 725 -30.62 28.78 13.35
C ASP A 725 -29.94 27.46 13.76
N THR A 726 -28.71 27.24 13.30
CA THR A 726 -27.90 26.03 13.60
C THR A 726 -27.74 25.75 15.10
N ALA A 727 -28.06 26.73 15.95
CA ALA A 727 -28.13 26.63 17.40
C ALA A 727 -29.25 25.73 17.96
N THR A 728 -30.18 25.22 17.13
CA THR A 728 -31.37 24.49 17.63
C THR A 728 -31.36 22.97 17.41
N ARG A 729 -30.30 22.38 16.83
CA ARG A 729 -30.23 20.91 16.71
C ARG A 729 -29.88 20.28 18.05
N GLN A 730 -30.91 20.00 18.83
CA GLN A 730 -30.79 19.35 20.13
C GLN A 730 -30.37 17.89 19.92
N PRO A 731 -29.22 17.44 20.46
CA PRO A 731 -28.82 16.04 20.35
C PRO A 731 -29.77 15.14 21.16
N LEU A 732 -30.10 13.98 20.61
CA LEU A 732 -30.87 12.97 21.33
C LEU A 732 -30.03 12.47 22.52
N GLN A 733 -30.58 12.58 23.72
CA GLN A 733 -29.94 12.09 24.93
C GLN A 733 -30.30 10.62 25.14
N ALA A 734 -29.30 9.74 25.02
CA ALA A 734 -29.44 8.33 25.37
C ALA A 734 -28.82 8.06 26.74
N PHE A 735 -29.57 7.40 27.61
CA PHE A 735 -29.20 7.16 29.00
C PHE A 735 -28.87 5.69 29.23
N LEU A 736 -27.61 5.42 29.56
CA LEU A 736 -27.13 4.09 29.91
C LEU A 736 -27.23 3.92 31.41
N GLN A 737 -28.06 2.99 31.85
CA GLN A 737 -28.20 2.63 33.25
C GLN A 737 -27.89 1.14 33.41
N ARG A 738 -26.98 0.80 34.32
CA ARG A 738 -26.56 -0.58 34.54
C ARG A 738 -27.72 -1.55 34.84
N GLN A 739 -28.80 -1.07 35.44
CA GLN A 739 -29.98 -1.89 35.75
C GLN A 739 -30.81 -2.27 34.51
N GLU A 740 -30.71 -1.48 33.44
CA GLU A 740 -31.43 -1.70 32.18
C GLU A 740 -30.57 -2.48 31.16
N LEU A 741 -29.28 -2.69 31.47
CA LEU A 741 -28.33 -3.36 30.62
C LEU A 741 -27.96 -4.72 31.23
N PRO A 742 -27.87 -5.79 30.43
CA PRO A 742 -27.51 -7.13 30.92
C PRO A 742 -26.00 -7.27 31.18
N TRP A 743 -25.34 -6.21 31.66
CA TRP A 743 -23.89 -6.15 31.78
C TRP A 743 -23.44 -6.17 33.24
N PRO A 744 -22.37 -6.94 33.56
CA PRO A 744 -21.69 -6.78 34.84
C PRO A 744 -21.07 -5.37 34.93
N PRO A 745 -20.86 -4.82 36.14
CA PRO A 745 -20.29 -3.49 36.33
C PRO A 745 -18.93 -3.28 35.65
N ALA A 746 -18.07 -4.31 35.56
CA ALA A 746 -16.79 -4.23 34.84
C ALA A 746 -17.01 -3.95 33.35
N ARG A 747 -17.84 -4.76 32.69
CA ARG A 747 -18.19 -4.59 31.27
C ARG A 747 -18.80 -3.22 30.98
N PHE A 748 -19.65 -2.71 31.87
CA PHE A 748 -20.20 -1.36 31.73
C PHE A 748 -19.09 -0.30 31.69
N GLN A 749 -18.08 -0.40 32.56
CA GLN A 749 -16.94 0.52 32.55
C GLN A 749 -16.10 0.37 31.28
N ASP A 750 -15.81 -0.86 30.84
CA ASP A 750 -15.03 -1.12 29.63
C ASP A 750 -15.70 -0.49 28.39
N VAL A 751 -17.02 -0.66 28.24
CA VAL A 751 -17.78 -0.05 27.15
C VAL A 751 -17.74 1.47 27.21
N LEU A 752 -17.87 2.06 28.41
CA LEU A 752 -17.76 3.52 28.56
C LEU A 752 -16.36 4.06 28.23
N GLN A 753 -15.30 3.29 28.48
CA GLN A 753 -13.93 3.65 28.11
C GLN A 753 -13.71 3.57 26.60
N MET A 754 -14.42 2.67 25.91
CA MET A 754 -14.36 2.52 24.45
C MET A 754 -15.13 3.60 23.68
N LEU A 755 -16.15 4.21 24.28
CA LEU A 755 -16.97 5.24 23.63
C LEU A 755 -16.24 6.60 23.58
N HIS A 756 -16.08 7.14 22.37
CA HIS A 756 -15.46 8.43 22.10
C HIS A 756 -16.36 9.34 21.25
N PRO A 757 -16.37 10.66 21.48
CA PRO A 757 -17.00 11.60 20.55
C PRO A 757 -16.47 11.38 19.13
N GLY A 758 -17.38 11.21 18.18
CA GLY A 758 -17.10 10.83 16.79
C GLY A 758 -17.59 9.44 16.42
N ASP A 759 -17.74 8.53 17.40
CA ASP A 759 -18.14 7.15 17.17
C ASP A 759 -19.56 7.05 16.62
N LEU A 760 -19.76 6.19 15.63
CA LEU A 760 -21.09 5.84 15.14
C LEU A 760 -21.61 4.64 15.93
N VAL A 761 -22.77 4.81 16.58
CA VAL A 761 -23.36 3.80 17.46
C VAL A 761 -24.82 3.56 17.08
N SER A 762 -25.26 2.31 17.20
CA SER A 762 -26.67 1.97 17.13
C SER A 762 -27.15 1.63 18.53
N VAL A 763 -28.18 2.33 18.98
CA VAL A 763 -28.72 2.28 20.33
C VAL A 763 -30.15 1.76 20.26
N LEU A 764 -30.41 0.63 20.90
CA LEU A 764 -31.75 0.08 21.09
C LEU A 764 -32.23 0.45 22.50
N GLY A 765 -33.36 1.13 22.59
CA GLY A 765 -33.89 1.60 23.87
C GLY A 765 -35.35 2.00 23.80
N PHE A 766 -35.87 2.59 24.87
CA PHE A 766 -37.24 3.09 24.95
C PHE A 766 -37.26 4.46 25.66
N PHE A 767 -38.25 5.29 25.37
CA PHE A 767 -38.30 6.63 25.95
C PHE A 767 -38.79 6.62 27.40
N LYS A 768 -38.16 7.46 28.23
CA LYS A 768 -38.60 7.80 29.59
C LYS A 768 -38.51 9.31 29.80
N GLN A 769 -39.29 9.87 30.71
CA GLN A 769 -39.04 11.22 31.19
C GLN A 769 -37.91 11.22 32.21
N SER A 770 -36.97 12.15 32.05
CA SER A 770 -36.06 12.54 33.13
C SER A 770 -36.83 13.16 34.30
N GLU A 771 -36.18 13.29 35.46
CA GLU A 771 -36.72 14.06 36.60
C GLU A 771 -37.06 15.52 36.24
N ARG A 772 -36.48 16.04 35.15
CA ARG A 772 -36.73 17.40 34.62
C ARG A 772 -37.82 17.44 33.54
N GLY A 773 -38.50 16.32 33.28
CA GLY A 773 -39.52 16.20 32.24
C GLY A 773 -38.97 16.14 30.81
N THR A 774 -37.65 16.25 30.61
CA THR A 774 -37.03 16.07 29.29
C THR A 774 -37.06 14.59 28.89
N PRO A 775 -37.49 14.23 27.68
CA PRO A 775 -37.48 12.85 27.24
C PRO A 775 -36.04 12.36 27.01
N LEU A 776 -35.77 11.13 27.41
CA LEU A 776 -34.48 10.45 27.30
C LEU A 776 -34.70 9.06 26.71
N LEU A 777 -33.78 8.59 25.87
CA LEU A 777 -33.78 7.21 25.38
C LEU A 777 -33.06 6.31 26.40
N SER A 778 -33.81 5.55 27.20
CA SER A 778 -33.27 4.55 28.12
C SER A 778 -32.71 3.37 27.34
N VAL A 779 -31.39 3.17 27.39
CA VAL A 779 -30.68 2.19 26.55
C VAL A 779 -30.81 0.78 27.12
N ALA A 780 -31.30 -0.15 26.30
CA ALA A 780 -31.37 -1.57 26.60
C ALA A 780 -30.24 -2.38 25.93
N ALA A 781 -29.76 -1.91 24.76
CA ALA A 781 -28.56 -2.43 24.12
C ALA A 781 -27.90 -1.37 23.23
N ILE A 782 -26.61 -1.54 22.97
CA ILE A 782 -25.83 -0.67 22.09
C ILE A 782 -24.83 -1.50 21.30
N GLU A 783 -24.58 -1.13 20.05
CA GLU A 783 -23.45 -1.64 19.28
C GLU A 783 -22.66 -0.49 18.63
N PHE A 784 -21.38 -0.73 18.37
CA PHE A 784 -20.58 0.12 17.51
C PHE A 784 -20.89 -0.21 16.05
N VAL A 785 -21.42 0.76 15.32
CA VAL A 785 -21.69 0.63 13.89
C VAL A 785 -20.44 1.07 13.17
N ARG A 786 -19.62 0.08 12.76
CA ARG A 786 -18.38 0.22 11.95
C ARG A 786 -17.89 1.67 11.85
N GLY A 787 -17.34 2.18 12.95
CA GLY A 787 -16.70 3.49 12.95
C GLY A 787 -15.38 3.45 12.17
N GLU A 788 -14.97 4.59 11.64
CA GLU A 788 -13.72 4.86 10.91
C GLU A 788 -12.43 4.44 11.66
N PHE A 789 -12.54 3.98 12.90
CA PHE A 789 -11.43 3.73 13.83
C PHE A 789 -10.98 2.28 13.96
N GLU A 790 -11.32 1.40 13.01
CA GLU A 790 -10.48 0.21 12.75
C GLU A 790 -9.11 0.59 12.11
N ALA A 791 -8.86 1.89 11.89
CA ALA A 791 -7.62 2.45 11.35
C ALA A 791 -6.64 3.07 12.38
N TYR A 792 -6.80 2.86 13.70
CA TYR A 792 -5.72 3.21 14.63
C TYR A 792 -4.60 2.16 14.60
N GLU A 793 -3.67 2.40 13.68
CA GLU A 793 -2.21 2.19 13.83
C GLU A 793 -1.48 3.51 13.54
#